data_AF-A0A7J9HDB3-F1
#
_entry.id   AF-A0A7J9HDB3-F1
#
_cell.length_a   1.000
_cell.length_b   1.000
_cell.length_c   1.000
_cell.angle_alpha   90.00
_cell.angle_beta   90.00
_cell.angle_gamma   90.00
#
_symmetry.space_group_name_H-M   'P 1'
#
loop_
_entity.id
_entity.type
_entity.pdbx_description
1 polymer ?
#
loop_
_entity_poly.entity_id
_entity_poly.type
_entity_poly.pdbx_seq_one_letter_code
_entity_poly.pdbx_strand_id
1 'polypeptide(L)'
;MPFYRTIKTEVENSRNGTAPHSAWRNYDDINEYFWSRRCFKTLKWPINYGCNFFDTAPKTERVGKTGFVEQRSFWNVFRSFDRLWILLILFLQASIIVAWTGKKFPWDALKERDVQVDLLTVFITWAGLRFWQSVLDAGTQYSLVSKERVWLGIRMVLKSMAALTWIVVFAVFYQRIWSQKNADRGWYPEADQRIVTFLEAVFVYLIPEMLSILFFVIPWVRNWIEGLDWMVVSWLTWWFHTRTFVGRGLREGLVDNIRYTLFWIVVLLWKFSFSYFLQIKPLVGPTKVLLNLPNIRYNWHQFFGNSNRFAVMLLWTPVVLIYFVDLQIWYLVFSSFVGATNGLFSHLGEIRNMEQLRLRFQFFASAMQFNLMPEDQLLSPKATLVKKFRDAIHRLKLRYGLGQPYKKIESSQVEATRFALIWNEIIITLREEDLISDREVELMELPPNCWNIRVIRWPCFLLCNEFLLALSQAKELADAPDFWLWVKICKNEYGRCAVIEAYDSIKHVLLTLIRYGTEEYNIVLTLFEKIDFCVQNGQLTASYKMAVLQKIHGKLVSLIDLLVKQKNDLSQTVNLLQALYELCVREFPKKQRPIYELMEEGLAPKNVAADEGLLFENAINIPDAEDADFYKQLRRLQTILTSKDSMHNVPLNLEARRRIAFFSNSLFMNMPHASNVEKMMAFSVLTPYYDEDVLYKKGMLQDENEDGISTLFYLQKIYEDEWRNFIERMRREGMDDDEDDIWREKLRDLRLWASYRGQTLSRTVRGMMYYYRALKMLSFLDSASEMDIRMGTQEIATHHSLNNRNRDAIKLPTAKKFNRAVSGVSLLFKGHEYGFALMKFTYVVTCQLYGRQKAKGESHAEEILFLMKNNEALRVAYVDEVELGRNEVEYYSVLVKYDQQLQREVEIYRIRLPGPLKLGEGKPENQNHAIIFTR
;
A
#
# COMPACT_ATOMS: atom_id res chain seq x y z
N MET A 1 -33.85 20.03 22.12
CA MET A 1 -33.56 20.96 20.99
C MET A 1 -34.44 20.59 19.79
N PRO A 2 -35.07 21.57 19.11
CA PRO A 2 -36.00 21.32 17.99
C PRO A 2 -35.37 20.65 16.77
N PHE A 3 -34.06 20.83 16.54
CA PHE A 3 -33.32 20.06 15.53
C PHE A 3 -33.37 18.56 15.79
N TYR A 4 -33.14 18.13 17.03
CA TYR A 4 -33.19 16.71 17.39
C TYR A 4 -34.59 16.12 17.28
N ARG A 5 -35.63 16.91 17.58
CA ARG A 5 -37.03 16.49 17.40
C ARG A 5 -37.33 16.23 15.91
N THR A 6 -36.90 17.14 15.05
CA THR A 6 -37.05 16.99 13.59
C THR A 6 -36.31 15.76 13.06
N ILE A 7 -35.06 15.51 13.51
CA ILE A 7 -34.31 14.32 13.12
C ILE A 7 -35.02 13.04 13.57
N LYS A 8 -35.51 12.99 14.82
CA LYS A 8 -36.26 11.84 15.35
C LYS A 8 -37.49 11.54 14.50
N THR A 9 -38.27 12.55 14.13
CA THR A 9 -39.46 12.37 13.27
C THR A 9 -39.10 11.86 11.88
N GLU A 10 -37.98 12.29 11.28
CA GLU A 10 -37.54 11.77 9.97
C GLU A 10 -37.06 10.32 10.06
N VAL A 11 -36.39 9.94 11.16
CA VAL A 11 -36.00 8.55 11.42
C VAL A 11 -37.23 7.65 11.58
N GLU A 12 -38.26 8.09 12.32
CA GLU A 12 -39.54 7.38 12.43
C GLU A 12 -40.23 7.22 11.06
N ASN A 13 -40.19 8.26 10.23
CA ASN A 13 -40.73 8.21 8.86
C ASN A 13 -39.99 7.23 7.94
N SER A 14 -38.71 6.94 8.22
CA SER A 14 -37.91 5.99 7.44
C SER A 14 -38.37 4.53 7.62
N ARG A 15 -39.14 4.22 8.67
CA ARG A 15 -39.57 2.86 9.05
C ARG A 15 -38.40 1.86 9.05
N ASN A 16 -37.31 2.22 9.72
CA ASN A 16 -36.07 1.43 9.76
C ASN A 16 -35.54 1.06 8.36
N GLY A 17 -35.58 2.01 7.41
CA GLY A 17 -35.02 1.84 6.06
C GLY A 17 -35.91 1.09 5.06
N THR A 18 -37.13 0.69 5.45
CA THR A 18 -38.08 0.02 4.53
C THR A 18 -38.88 0.98 3.66
N ALA A 19 -38.99 2.26 4.05
CA ALA A 19 -39.70 3.26 3.27
C ALA A 19 -38.86 3.74 2.05
N PRO A 20 -39.49 4.06 0.90
CA PRO A 20 -38.78 4.59 -0.24
C PRO A 20 -38.11 5.92 0.12
N HIS A 21 -36.91 6.17 -0.44
CA HIS A 21 -36.15 7.39 -0.14
C HIS A 21 -36.92 8.67 -0.43
N SER A 22 -37.91 8.66 -1.32
CA SER A 22 -38.79 9.81 -1.58
C SER A 22 -39.67 10.24 -0.39
N ALA A 23 -39.89 9.38 0.60
CA ALA A 23 -40.91 9.59 1.65
C ALA A 23 -40.42 10.32 2.92
N TRP A 24 -39.11 10.44 3.12
CA TRP A 24 -38.44 10.97 4.32
C TRP A 24 -37.12 11.67 3.95
N ARG A 25 -36.62 12.61 4.76
CA ARG A 25 -35.33 13.31 4.51
C ARG A 25 -34.16 12.54 5.12
N ASN A 26 -33.14 12.26 4.31
CA ASN A 26 -31.93 11.59 4.80
C ASN A 26 -30.93 12.60 5.38
N TYR A 27 -29.80 12.09 5.90
CA TYR A 27 -28.73 12.91 6.45
C TYR A 27 -28.25 13.97 5.45
N ASP A 28 -28.05 13.59 4.18
CA ASP A 28 -27.58 14.50 3.14
C ASP A 28 -28.57 15.63 2.87
N ASP A 29 -29.87 15.34 2.81
CA ASP A 29 -30.92 16.36 2.60
C ASP A 29 -30.92 17.41 3.72
N ILE A 30 -30.71 16.95 4.96
CA ILE A 30 -30.63 17.81 6.13
C ILE A 30 -29.33 18.63 6.10
N ASN A 31 -28.20 18.00 5.78
CA ASN A 31 -26.89 18.65 5.74
C ASN A 31 -26.83 19.70 4.61
N GLU A 32 -27.32 19.39 3.41
CA GLU A 32 -27.38 20.33 2.29
C GLU A 32 -28.20 21.59 2.62
N TYR A 33 -29.27 21.46 3.42
CA TYR A 33 -30.00 22.63 3.90
C TYR A 33 -29.10 23.57 4.71
N PHE A 34 -28.27 23.04 5.61
CA PHE A 34 -27.34 23.85 6.42
C PHE A 34 -26.20 24.47 5.60
N TRP A 35 -25.77 23.79 4.53
CA TRP A 35 -24.72 24.29 3.64
C TRP A 35 -25.24 25.32 2.64
N SER A 36 -26.56 25.49 2.56
CA SER A 36 -27.19 26.49 1.71
C SER A 36 -27.30 27.85 2.39
N ARG A 37 -27.18 28.94 1.60
CA ARG A 37 -27.47 30.32 2.09
C ARG A 37 -28.89 30.49 2.62
N ARG A 38 -29.79 29.54 2.35
CA ARG A 38 -31.18 29.53 2.82
C ARG A 38 -31.26 29.33 4.32
N CYS A 39 -30.39 28.50 4.90
CA CYS A 39 -30.31 28.31 6.36
C CYS A 39 -30.31 29.66 7.09
N PHE A 40 -29.46 30.60 6.67
CA PHE A 40 -29.39 31.93 7.27
C PHE A 40 -30.65 32.79 7.09
N LYS A 41 -31.42 32.60 5.99
CA LYS A 41 -32.62 33.39 5.69
C LYS A 41 -33.89 32.85 6.35
N THR A 42 -34.07 31.53 6.39
CA THR A 42 -35.29 30.88 6.89
C THR A 42 -35.17 30.43 8.33
N LEU A 43 -34.02 29.84 8.71
CA LEU A 43 -33.76 29.45 10.10
C LEU A 43 -33.52 30.68 10.98
N LYS A 44 -32.80 31.69 10.44
CA LYS A 44 -32.40 32.96 11.09
C LYS A 44 -31.64 32.75 12.42
N TRP A 45 -31.11 33.84 12.96
CA TRP A 45 -30.67 33.91 14.35
C TRP A 45 -31.32 35.13 15.02
N PRO A 46 -32.04 34.97 16.14
CA PRO A 46 -32.38 33.73 16.85
C PRO A 46 -33.23 32.76 16.00
N ILE A 47 -33.17 31.47 16.34
CA ILE A 47 -33.78 30.38 15.56
C ILE A 47 -35.31 30.54 15.49
N ASN A 48 -35.87 30.58 14.28
CA ASN A 48 -37.31 30.61 14.04
C ASN A 48 -37.88 29.18 14.03
N TYR A 49 -38.63 28.81 15.07
CA TYR A 49 -39.24 27.47 15.20
C TYR A 49 -40.43 27.21 14.25
N GLY A 50 -40.97 28.24 13.60
CA GLY A 50 -41.98 28.09 12.53
C GLY A 50 -41.38 27.83 11.14
N CYS A 51 -40.05 27.68 11.05
CA CYS A 51 -39.37 27.43 9.78
C CYS A 51 -39.77 26.07 9.19
N ASN A 52 -39.94 26.03 7.87
CA ASN A 52 -40.24 24.85 7.06
C ASN A 52 -39.22 23.70 7.17
N PHE A 53 -38.11 23.92 7.89
CA PHE A 53 -37.13 22.89 8.20
C PHE A 53 -37.64 21.94 9.30
N PHE A 54 -38.33 22.48 10.31
CA PHE A 54 -38.75 21.75 11.50
C PHE A 54 -40.02 20.92 11.25
N ASP A 55 -40.25 19.95 12.12
CA ASP A 55 -41.44 19.10 12.16
C ASP A 55 -42.75 19.87 12.45
N THR A 56 -42.64 21.11 12.94
CA THR A 56 -43.77 22.02 13.20
C THR A 56 -44.51 22.45 11.93
N ALA A 57 -43.86 22.41 10.75
CA ALA A 57 -44.48 22.76 9.48
C ALA A 57 -45.24 21.57 8.85
N PRO A 58 -46.36 21.80 8.14
CA PRO A 58 -47.09 20.74 7.45
C PRO A 58 -46.23 20.08 6.37
N LYS A 59 -46.36 18.75 6.18
CA LYS A 59 -45.45 17.94 5.33
C LYS A 59 -45.34 18.44 3.89
N THR A 60 -46.38 19.08 3.35
CA THR A 60 -46.43 19.67 2.01
C THR A 60 -45.64 20.97 1.86
N GLU A 61 -45.34 21.65 2.97
CA GLU A 61 -44.60 22.92 3.02
C GLU A 61 -43.17 22.74 3.56
N ARG A 62 -42.86 21.55 4.09
CA ARG A 62 -41.51 21.23 4.56
C ARG A 62 -40.49 21.33 3.43
N VAL A 63 -39.25 21.62 3.80
CA VAL A 63 -38.11 21.56 2.89
C VAL A 63 -38.09 20.16 2.24
N GLY A 64 -38.24 20.13 0.92
CA GLY A 64 -38.23 18.89 0.16
C GLY A 64 -36.83 18.33 -0.04
N LYS A 65 -36.75 17.24 -0.81
CA LYS A 65 -35.49 16.59 -1.18
C LYS A 65 -34.55 17.52 -1.92
N THR A 66 -33.29 17.53 -1.50
CA THR A 66 -32.31 18.44 -2.09
C THR A 66 -31.43 17.74 -3.14
N GLY A 67 -31.17 16.45 -2.97
CA GLY A 67 -30.33 15.64 -3.85
C GLY A 67 -31.10 14.67 -4.75
N PHE A 68 -30.44 13.56 -5.11
CA PHE A 68 -31.01 12.47 -5.89
C PHE A 68 -32.18 11.79 -5.15
N VAL A 69 -33.29 11.53 -5.84
CA VAL A 69 -34.39 10.71 -5.31
C VAL A 69 -34.42 9.40 -6.06
N GLU A 70 -34.10 8.33 -5.36
CA GLU A 70 -34.23 6.98 -5.89
C GLU A 70 -35.69 6.52 -5.79
N GLN A 71 -36.31 6.26 -6.93
CA GLN A 71 -37.52 5.46 -7.02
C GLN A 71 -37.11 4.06 -7.50
N ARG A 72 -37.32 3.05 -6.66
CA ARG A 72 -37.01 1.64 -7.00
C ARG A 72 -37.90 1.21 -8.17
N SER A 73 -37.33 1.19 -9.38
CA SER A 73 -38.01 0.81 -10.62
C SER A 73 -37.00 0.27 -11.63
N PHE A 74 -37.41 -0.73 -12.42
CA PHE A 74 -36.60 -1.27 -13.53
C PHE A 74 -36.18 -0.16 -14.52
N TRP A 75 -37.07 0.80 -14.77
CA TRP A 75 -36.81 1.94 -15.67
C TRP A 75 -35.68 2.86 -15.20
N ASN A 76 -35.31 2.81 -13.92
CA ASN A 76 -34.21 3.60 -13.40
C ASN A 76 -32.86 3.15 -13.99
N VAL A 77 -32.70 1.88 -14.39
CA VAL A 77 -31.49 1.39 -15.06
C VAL A 77 -31.33 2.03 -16.44
N PHE A 78 -32.42 2.05 -17.23
CA PHE A 78 -32.41 2.67 -18.54
C PHE A 78 -32.12 4.18 -18.44
N ARG A 79 -32.73 4.86 -17.47
CA ARG A 79 -32.51 6.29 -17.20
C ARG A 79 -31.07 6.61 -16.81
N SER A 80 -30.47 5.76 -15.96
CA SER A 80 -29.12 6.00 -15.43
C SER A 80 -28.02 5.80 -16.47
N PHE A 81 -28.25 4.95 -17.47
CA PHE A 81 -27.30 4.64 -18.54
C PHE A 81 -27.83 5.04 -19.93
N ASP A 82 -28.59 6.13 -20.02
CA ASP A 82 -29.26 6.62 -21.24
C ASP A 82 -28.33 6.71 -22.45
N ARG A 83 -27.13 7.30 -22.27
CA ARG A 83 -26.16 7.51 -23.36
C ARG A 83 -25.66 6.19 -23.95
N LEU A 84 -25.48 5.18 -23.11
CA LEU A 84 -25.04 3.86 -23.54
C LEU A 84 -26.13 3.19 -24.38
N TRP A 85 -27.38 3.20 -23.89
CA TRP A 85 -28.51 2.63 -24.63
C TRP A 85 -28.74 3.31 -25.96
N ILE A 86 -28.68 4.65 -25.99
CA ILE A 86 -28.78 5.43 -27.23
C ILE A 86 -27.69 5.01 -28.21
N LEU A 87 -26.43 4.98 -27.78
CA LEU A 87 -25.31 4.58 -28.63
C LEU A 87 -25.51 3.19 -29.24
N LEU A 88 -25.91 2.20 -28.44
CA LEU A 88 -26.11 0.82 -28.88
C LEU A 88 -27.28 0.70 -29.87
N ILE A 89 -28.41 1.34 -29.59
CA ILE A 89 -29.60 1.26 -30.46
C ILE A 89 -29.32 1.95 -31.81
N LEU A 90 -28.70 3.14 -31.80
CA LEU A 90 -28.39 3.88 -33.02
C LEU A 90 -27.37 3.14 -33.89
N PHE A 91 -26.33 2.56 -33.28
CA PHE A 91 -25.36 1.77 -34.01
C PHE A 91 -25.98 0.50 -34.61
N LEU A 92 -26.85 -0.19 -33.87
CA LEU A 92 -27.56 -1.37 -34.36
C LEU A 92 -28.41 -1.02 -35.60
N GLN A 93 -29.19 0.07 -35.53
CA GLN A 93 -29.98 0.55 -36.67
C GLN A 93 -29.09 0.88 -37.88
N ALA A 94 -28.04 1.68 -37.69
CA ALA A 94 -27.12 2.05 -38.76
C ALA A 94 -26.45 0.83 -39.40
N SER A 95 -26.04 -0.14 -38.58
CA SER A 95 -25.40 -1.37 -39.03
C SER A 95 -26.34 -2.26 -39.84
N ILE A 96 -27.61 -2.39 -39.43
CA ILE A 96 -28.62 -3.15 -40.17
C ILE A 96 -28.86 -2.52 -41.55
N ILE A 97 -29.01 -1.20 -41.61
CA ILE A 97 -29.22 -0.46 -42.88
C ILE A 97 -28.05 -0.69 -43.84
N VAL A 98 -26.82 -0.50 -43.37
CA VAL A 98 -25.61 -0.67 -44.21
C VAL A 98 -25.44 -2.12 -44.66
N ALA A 99 -25.62 -3.08 -43.74
CA ALA A 99 -25.50 -4.50 -44.03
C ALA A 99 -26.58 -4.98 -45.02
N TRP A 100 -27.74 -4.32 -45.07
CA TRP A 100 -28.85 -4.69 -45.96
C TRP A 100 -28.50 -4.63 -47.45
N THR A 101 -27.50 -3.86 -47.87
CA THR A 101 -27.06 -3.83 -49.27
C THR A 101 -26.39 -5.13 -49.75
N GLY A 102 -25.83 -5.93 -48.84
CA GLY A 102 -25.10 -7.16 -49.16
C GLY A 102 -23.68 -6.96 -49.70
N LYS A 103 -23.11 -5.74 -49.63
CA LYS A 103 -21.72 -5.47 -50.07
C LYS A 103 -20.68 -6.09 -49.12
N LYS A 104 -19.43 -6.27 -49.61
CA LYS A 104 -18.33 -6.86 -48.82
C LYS A 104 -17.90 -5.95 -47.67
N PHE A 105 -17.71 -4.66 -47.92
CA PHE A 105 -17.32 -3.68 -46.90
C PHE A 105 -18.39 -2.60 -46.72
N PRO A 106 -18.53 -2.02 -45.51
CA PRO A 106 -19.53 -0.99 -45.23
C PRO A 106 -19.31 0.28 -46.08
N TRP A 107 -18.06 0.65 -46.36
CA TRP A 107 -17.70 1.83 -47.16
C TRP A 107 -18.21 1.76 -48.60
N ASP A 108 -18.37 0.56 -49.15
CA ASP A 108 -18.90 0.37 -50.51
C ASP A 108 -20.43 0.52 -50.54
N ALA A 109 -21.11 0.12 -49.47
CA ALA A 109 -22.54 0.36 -49.30
C ALA A 109 -22.85 1.85 -49.11
N LEU A 110 -21.98 2.58 -48.40
CA LEU A 110 -22.12 4.02 -48.16
C LEU A 110 -21.93 4.89 -49.41
N LYS A 111 -21.45 4.32 -50.52
CA LYS A 111 -21.40 5.03 -51.82
C LYS A 111 -22.78 5.16 -52.46
N GLU A 112 -23.73 4.28 -52.11
CA GLU A 112 -25.08 4.29 -52.66
C GLU A 112 -25.93 5.38 -51.97
N ARG A 113 -26.50 6.29 -52.76
CA ARG A 113 -27.30 7.42 -52.26
C ARG A 113 -28.54 6.99 -51.47
N ASP A 114 -29.17 5.89 -51.88
CA ASP A 114 -30.31 5.30 -51.17
C ASP A 114 -29.95 4.95 -49.72
N VAL A 115 -28.78 4.34 -49.52
CA VAL A 115 -28.26 3.95 -48.20
C VAL A 115 -27.91 5.19 -47.36
N GLN A 116 -27.33 6.22 -47.98
CA GLN A 116 -27.02 7.47 -47.30
C GLN A 116 -28.29 8.14 -46.76
N VAL A 117 -29.37 8.16 -47.55
CA VAL A 117 -30.65 8.72 -47.11
C VAL A 117 -31.31 7.82 -46.07
N ASP A 118 -31.30 6.50 -46.23
CA ASP A 118 -31.81 5.57 -45.22
C ASP A 118 -31.11 5.73 -43.87
N LEU A 119 -29.81 6.01 -43.86
CA LEU A 119 -29.06 6.29 -42.63
C LEU A 119 -29.51 7.55 -41.90
N LEU A 120 -30.11 8.53 -42.60
CA LEU A 120 -30.65 9.73 -41.95
C LEU A 120 -31.79 9.41 -40.96
N THR A 121 -32.43 8.24 -41.08
CA THR A 121 -33.43 7.76 -40.12
C THR A 121 -32.89 7.58 -38.70
N VAL A 122 -31.56 7.44 -38.53
CA VAL A 122 -30.88 7.36 -37.23
C VAL A 122 -31.09 8.64 -36.41
N PHE A 123 -31.23 9.81 -37.05
CA PHE A 123 -31.49 11.06 -36.32
C PHE A 123 -32.92 11.14 -35.80
N ILE A 124 -33.89 10.56 -36.52
CA ILE A 124 -35.28 10.45 -36.06
C ILE A 124 -35.35 9.57 -34.82
N THR A 125 -34.69 8.41 -34.85
CA THR A 125 -34.67 7.49 -33.70
C THR A 125 -33.90 8.07 -32.52
N TRP A 126 -32.81 8.81 -32.77
CA TRP A 126 -32.10 9.52 -31.70
C TRP A 126 -33.00 10.56 -31.01
N ALA A 127 -33.71 11.39 -31.76
CA ALA A 127 -34.66 12.35 -31.19
C ALA A 127 -35.79 11.65 -30.41
N GLY A 128 -36.28 10.51 -30.93
CA GLY A 128 -37.25 9.65 -30.24
C GLY A 128 -36.75 9.11 -28.90
N LEU A 129 -35.52 8.60 -28.84
CA LEU A 129 -34.90 8.11 -27.61
C LEU A 129 -34.65 9.24 -26.59
N ARG A 130 -34.30 10.45 -27.06
CA ARG A 130 -34.20 11.65 -26.21
C ARG A 130 -35.55 12.07 -25.62
N PHE A 131 -36.63 11.96 -26.40
CA PHE A 131 -37.97 12.20 -25.90
C PHE A 131 -38.35 11.17 -24.84
N TRP A 132 -38.13 9.88 -25.10
CA TRP A 132 -38.36 8.80 -24.14
C TRP A 132 -37.59 9.01 -22.83
N GLN A 133 -36.30 9.38 -22.92
CA GLN A 133 -35.49 9.75 -21.76
C GLN A 133 -36.13 10.90 -20.97
N SER A 134 -36.58 11.96 -21.65
CA SER A 134 -37.17 13.12 -20.98
C SER A 134 -38.45 12.77 -20.20
N VAL A 135 -39.26 11.85 -20.73
CA VAL A 135 -40.47 11.34 -20.08
C VAL A 135 -40.10 10.50 -18.85
N LEU A 136 -39.08 9.64 -18.95
CA LEU A 136 -38.59 8.86 -17.81
C LEU A 136 -37.99 9.76 -16.70
N ASP A 137 -37.24 10.80 -17.07
CA ASP A 137 -36.72 11.77 -16.11
C ASP A 137 -37.88 12.50 -15.40
N ALA A 138 -38.89 12.96 -16.13
CA ALA A 138 -40.08 13.60 -15.54
C ALA A 138 -40.86 12.64 -14.61
N GLY A 139 -41.05 11.38 -15.02
CA GLY A 139 -41.79 10.39 -14.25
C GLY A 139 -41.08 9.89 -12.99
N THR A 140 -39.75 9.80 -13.00
CA THR A 140 -38.96 9.29 -11.86
C THR A 140 -38.53 10.38 -10.88
N GLN A 141 -38.36 11.63 -11.36
CA GLN A 141 -37.85 12.74 -10.55
C GLN A 141 -38.89 13.81 -10.20
N TYR A 142 -40.19 13.53 -10.39
CA TYR A 142 -41.24 14.52 -10.07
C TYR A 142 -41.18 15.01 -8.61
N SER A 143 -40.72 14.17 -7.69
CA SER A 143 -40.58 14.50 -6.26
C SER A 143 -39.48 15.54 -5.96
N LEU A 144 -38.58 15.82 -6.91
CA LEU A 144 -37.60 16.89 -6.82
C LEU A 144 -38.19 18.27 -7.13
N VAL A 145 -39.37 18.30 -7.78
CA VAL A 145 -40.06 19.54 -8.13
C VAL A 145 -40.83 20.01 -6.90
N SER A 146 -40.21 20.90 -6.13
CA SER A 146 -40.85 21.63 -5.05
C SER A 146 -41.25 23.04 -5.51
N LYS A 147 -42.05 23.75 -4.69
CA LYS A 147 -42.40 25.17 -4.90
C LYS A 147 -41.17 26.07 -5.12
N GLU A 148 -39.98 25.62 -4.74
CA GLU A 148 -38.74 26.39 -4.80
C GLU A 148 -37.83 25.98 -5.97
N ARG A 149 -38.10 24.82 -6.58
CA ARG A 149 -37.36 24.28 -7.73
C ARG A 149 -38.23 24.25 -8.99
N VAL A 150 -39.12 25.23 -9.15
CA VAL A 150 -39.99 25.37 -10.32
C VAL A 150 -39.17 25.38 -11.61
N TRP A 151 -37.99 25.98 -11.58
CA TRP A 151 -37.04 26.00 -12.70
C TRP A 151 -36.55 24.61 -13.14
N LEU A 152 -36.46 23.66 -12.22
CA LEU A 152 -36.15 22.26 -12.53
C LEU A 152 -37.32 21.60 -13.27
N GLY A 153 -38.56 21.85 -12.82
CA GLY A 153 -39.77 21.39 -13.49
C GLY A 153 -39.93 21.98 -14.90
N ILE A 154 -39.74 23.30 -15.04
CA ILE A 154 -39.74 23.99 -16.35
C ILE A 154 -38.70 23.38 -17.28
N ARG A 155 -37.49 23.10 -16.78
CA ARG A 155 -36.43 22.45 -17.55
C ARG A 155 -36.84 21.06 -18.04
N MET A 156 -37.50 20.25 -17.20
CA MET A 156 -37.98 18.91 -17.60
C MET A 156 -38.98 19.01 -18.76
N VAL A 157 -39.95 19.93 -18.66
CA VAL A 157 -40.96 20.15 -19.72
C VAL A 157 -40.32 20.66 -21.00
N LEU A 158 -39.44 21.66 -20.92
CA LEU A 158 -38.76 22.22 -22.09
C LEU A 158 -37.89 21.18 -22.82
N LYS A 159 -37.25 20.27 -22.09
CA LYS A 159 -36.51 19.15 -22.70
C LYS A 159 -37.41 18.24 -23.51
N SER A 160 -38.58 17.87 -22.97
CA SER A 160 -39.56 17.05 -23.69
C SER A 160 -40.10 17.74 -24.95
N MET A 161 -40.45 19.02 -24.84
CA MET A 161 -40.95 19.81 -25.97
C MET A 161 -39.90 19.95 -27.07
N ALA A 162 -38.65 20.23 -26.70
CA ALA A 162 -37.57 20.36 -27.67
C ALA A 162 -37.23 19.03 -28.35
N ALA A 163 -37.22 17.90 -27.61
CA ALA A 163 -37.05 16.58 -28.21
C ALA A 163 -38.18 16.23 -29.19
N LEU A 164 -39.44 16.51 -28.83
CA LEU A 164 -40.59 16.31 -29.71
C LEU A 164 -40.51 17.17 -30.98
N THR A 165 -40.08 18.42 -30.84
CA THR A 165 -39.87 19.34 -31.98
C THR A 165 -38.87 18.76 -32.97
N TRP A 166 -37.74 18.22 -32.50
CA TRP A 166 -36.73 17.60 -33.36
C TRP A 166 -37.24 16.33 -34.07
N ILE A 167 -38.08 15.52 -33.43
CA ILE A 167 -38.73 14.37 -34.09
C ILE A 167 -39.56 14.83 -35.28
N VAL A 168 -40.40 15.85 -35.09
CA VAL A 168 -41.26 16.40 -36.16
C VAL A 168 -40.41 16.99 -37.27
N VAL A 169 -39.40 17.80 -36.93
CA VAL A 169 -38.49 18.44 -37.90
C VAL A 169 -37.80 17.38 -38.77
N PHE A 170 -37.20 16.35 -38.16
CA PHE A 170 -36.53 15.30 -38.92
C PHE A 170 -37.52 14.46 -39.75
N ALA A 171 -38.70 14.13 -39.22
CA ALA A 171 -39.70 13.37 -39.97
C ALA A 171 -40.19 14.14 -41.21
N VAL A 172 -40.49 15.44 -41.08
CA VAL A 172 -40.95 16.29 -42.19
C VAL A 172 -39.86 16.44 -43.25
N PHE A 173 -38.61 16.73 -42.86
CA PHE A 173 -37.53 16.85 -43.84
C PHE A 173 -37.21 15.51 -44.52
N TYR A 174 -37.25 14.40 -43.78
CA TYR A 174 -37.05 13.06 -44.35
C TYR A 174 -38.14 12.70 -45.38
N GLN A 175 -39.41 12.97 -45.05
CA GLN A 175 -40.53 12.74 -45.97
C GLN A 175 -40.42 13.60 -47.23
N ARG A 176 -39.94 14.85 -47.11
CA ARG A 176 -39.70 15.73 -48.27
C ARG A 176 -38.64 15.19 -49.20
N ILE A 177 -37.56 14.58 -48.69
CA ILE A 177 -36.52 13.95 -49.52
C ILE A 177 -37.12 12.82 -50.38
N TRP A 178 -37.89 11.91 -49.76
CA TRP A 178 -38.52 10.80 -50.49
C TRP A 178 -39.62 11.25 -51.45
N SER A 179 -40.42 12.25 -51.07
CA SER A 179 -41.43 12.83 -51.96
C SER A 179 -40.79 13.42 -53.21
N GLN A 180 -39.65 14.09 -53.07
CA GLN A 180 -38.92 14.68 -54.19
C GLN A 180 -38.29 13.59 -55.07
N LYS A 181 -37.60 12.61 -54.48
CA LYS A 181 -37.06 11.45 -55.22
C LYS A 181 -38.13 10.70 -56.02
N ASN A 182 -39.30 10.47 -55.42
CA ASN A 182 -40.39 9.77 -56.08
C ASN A 182 -41.02 10.59 -57.21
N ALA A 183 -41.06 11.92 -57.08
CA ALA A 183 -41.49 12.82 -58.14
C ALA A 183 -40.50 12.83 -59.31
N ASP A 184 -39.20 12.89 -59.01
CA ASP A 184 -38.14 13.00 -60.00
C ASP A 184 -37.73 11.64 -60.62
N ARG A 185 -38.24 10.51 -60.10
CA ARG A 185 -37.90 9.13 -60.50
C ARG A 185 -36.40 8.80 -60.43
N GLY A 186 -35.63 9.54 -59.64
CA GLY A 186 -34.18 9.38 -59.51
C GLY A 186 -33.55 10.42 -58.58
N TRP A 187 -32.22 10.36 -58.45
CA TRP A 187 -31.45 11.35 -57.69
C TRP A 187 -31.03 12.51 -58.60
N TYR A 188 -31.78 13.61 -58.52
CA TYR A 188 -31.55 14.86 -59.26
C TYR A 188 -31.10 15.98 -58.31
N PRO A 189 -30.53 17.09 -58.83
CA PRO A 189 -29.96 18.18 -58.00
C PRO A 189 -30.91 18.73 -56.94
N GLU A 190 -32.21 18.76 -57.23
CA GLU A 190 -33.27 19.21 -56.33
C GLU A 190 -33.44 18.28 -55.12
N ALA A 191 -33.36 16.96 -55.33
CA ALA A 191 -33.39 15.97 -54.25
C ALA A 191 -32.12 16.04 -53.39
N ASP A 192 -30.96 16.22 -54.01
CA ASP A 192 -29.67 16.40 -53.31
C ASP A 192 -29.67 17.70 -52.46
N GLN A 193 -30.28 18.78 -52.94
CA GLN A 193 -30.45 20.01 -52.16
C GLN A 193 -31.30 19.78 -50.90
N ARG A 194 -32.35 18.93 -50.97
CA ARG A 194 -33.15 18.56 -49.79
C ARG A 194 -32.35 17.75 -48.78
N ILE A 195 -31.43 16.89 -49.22
CA ILE A 195 -30.50 16.18 -48.33
C ILE A 195 -29.61 17.18 -47.59
N VAL A 196 -29.06 18.18 -48.29
CA VAL A 196 -28.24 19.23 -47.65
C VAL A 196 -29.03 19.99 -46.59
N THR A 197 -30.29 20.37 -46.88
CA THR A 197 -31.14 21.03 -45.87
C THR A 197 -31.43 20.16 -44.64
N PHE A 198 -31.53 18.84 -44.81
CA PHE A 198 -31.63 17.92 -43.68
C PHE A 198 -30.33 17.88 -42.87
N LEU A 199 -29.17 17.83 -43.54
CA LEU A 199 -27.86 17.83 -42.88
C LEU A 199 -27.59 19.13 -42.12
N GLU A 200 -28.06 20.28 -42.60
CA GLU A 200 -28.01 21.55 -41.86
C GLU A 200 -28.83 21.48 -40.56
N ALA A 201 -30.04 20.91 -40.61
CA ALA A 201 -30.85 20.69 -39.41
C ALA A 201 -30.17 19.73 -38.43
N VAL A 202 -29.54 18.66 -38.93
CA VAL A 202 -28.74 17.74 -38.12
C VAL A 202 -27.56 18.45 -37.47
N PHE A 203 -26.86 19.32 -38.19
CA PHE A 203 -25.75 20.09 -37.64
C PHE A 203 -26.20 20.93 -36.44
N VAL A 204 -27.33 21.64 -36.55
CA VAL A 204 -27.91 22.42 -35.44
C VAL A 204 -28.27 21.52 -34.25
N TYR A 205 -28.80 20.32 -34.49
CA TYR A 205 -29.09 19.34 -33.44
C TYR A 205 -27.83 18.78 -32.76
N LEU A 206 -26.68 18.74 -33.48
CA LEU A 206 -25.40 18.20 -33.00
C LEU A 206 -24.53 19.20 -32.26
N ILE A 207 -24.57 20.50 -32.61
CA ILE A 207 -23.87 21.61 -31.89
C ILE A 207 -23.81 21.37 -30.38
N PRO A 208 -24.93 21.05 -29.73
CA PRO A 208 -24.97 21.03 -28.30
C PRO A 208 -24.14 19.84 -27.72
N GLU A 209 -24.21 18.66 -28.35
CA GLU A 209 -23.35 17.51 -27.99
C GLU A 209 -21.88 17.73 -28.35
N MET A 210 -21.60 18.39 -29.46
CA MET A 210 -20.24 18.78 -29.86
C MET A 210 -19.58 19.69 -28.82
N LEU A 211 -20.33 20.64 -28.26
CA LEU A 211 -19.86 21.49 -27.16
C LEU A 211 -19.58 20.67 -25.89
N SER A 212 -20.44 19.69 -25.59
CA SER A 212 -20.22 18.76 -24.46
C SER A 212 -18.93 17.94 -24.63
N ILE A 213 -18.65 17.45 -25.85
CA ILE A 213 -17.41 16.74 -26.19
C ILE A 213 -16.20 17.67 -26.10
N LEU A 214 -16.29 18.88 -26.66
CA LEU A 214 -15.22 19.87 -26.61
C LEU A 214 -14.82 20.20 -25.15
N PHE A 215 -15.80 20.45 -24.29
CA PHE A 215 -15.56 20.67 -22.87
C PHE A 215 -15.15 19.40 -22.11
N PHE A 216 -15.51 18.22 -22.61
CA PHE A 216 -14.98 16.98 -22.05
C PHE A 216 -13.48 16.83 -22.35
N VAL A 217 -13.02 17.14 -23.57
CA VAL A 217 -11.60 17.04 -23.97
C VAL A 217 -10.73 18.11 -23.32
N ILE A 218 -11.30 19.24 -22.89
CA ILE A 218 -10.58 20.34 -22.23
C ILE A 218 -11.05 20.52 -20.77
N PRO A 219 -10.52 19.73 -19.81
CA PRO A 219 -11.01 19.70 -18.44
C PRO A 219 -10.90 21.03 -17.70
N TRP A 220 -9.87 21.84 -17.98
CA TRP A 220 -9.69 23.12 -17.29
C TRP A 220 -10.79 24.12 -17.64
N VAL A 221 -11.23 24.18 -18.91
CA VAL A 221 -12.32 25.07 -19.34
C VAL A 221 -13.61 24.60 -18.70
N ARG A 222 -13.82 23.29 -18.64
CA ARG A 222 -14.99 22.72 -18.01
C ARG A 222 -15.04 22.96 -16.50
N ASN A 223 -13.95 22.76 -15.78
CA ASN A 223 -13.87 23.04 -14.35
C ASN A 223 -14.12 24.53 -14.09
N TRP A 224 -13.60 25.42 -14.94
CA TRP A 224 -13.87 26.85 -14.87
C TRP A 224 -15.36 27.17 -15.10
N ILE A 225 -15.98 26.59 -16.13
CA ILE A 225 -17.43 26.77 -16.42
C ILE A 225 -18.30 26.19 -15.29
N GLU A 226 -17.95 25.02 -14.76
CA GLU A 226 -18.69 24.37 -13.66
C GLU A 226 -18.56 25.14 -12.34
N GLY A 227 -17.45 25.87 -12.14
CA GLY A 227 -17.24 26.76 -10.99
C GLY A 227 -17.91 28.14 -11.12
N LEU A 228 -18.40 28.50 -12.31
CA LEU A 228 -19.09 29.77 -12.55
C LEU A 228 -20.60 29.65 -12.24
N ASP A 229 -21.02 30.26 -11.13
CA ASP A 229 -22.43 30.35 -10.72
C ASP A 229 -23.21 31.45 -11.47
N TRP A 230 -22.77 31.86 -12.66
CA TRP A 230 -23.45 32.89 -13.45
C TRP A 230 -24.75 32.37 -14.11
N MET A 231 -25.78 33.22 -14.11
CA MET A 231 -27.11 32.88 -14.65
C MET A 231 -27.09 32.67 -16.17
N VAL A 232 -26.29 33.44 -16.91
CA VAL A 232 -26.15 33.32 -18.37
C VAL A 232 -25.49 31.99 -18.75
N VAL A 233 -24.41 31.62 -18.05
CA VAL A 233 -23.74 30.33 -18.23
C VAL A 233 -24.68 29.17 -17.87
N SER A 234 -25.52 29.34 -16.84
CA SER A 234 -26.57 28.38 -16.49
C SER A 234 -27.56 28.13 -17.63
N TRP A 235 -27.98 29.21 -18.29
CA TRP A 235 -28.92 29.14 -19.41
C TRP A 235 -28.28 28.50 -20.65
N LEU A 236 -27.02 28.79 -20.94
CA LEU A 236 -26.33 28.19 -22.09
C LEU A 236 -26.01 26.71 -21.89
N THR A 237 -25.65 26.31 -20.66
CA THR A 237 -25.26 24.93 -20.32
C THR A 237 -26.44 24.03 -19.92
N TRP A 238 -27.67 24.57 -19.90
CA TRP A 238 -28.87 23.90 -19.41
C TRP A 238 -29.19 22.57 -20.10
N TRP A 239 -28.72 22.38 -21.34
CA TRP A 239 -28.96 21.17 -22.13
C TRP A 239 -27.96 20.04 -21.80
N PHE A 240 -26.67 20.33 -21.56
CA PHE A 240 -25.63 19.30 -21.30
C PHE A 240 -25.30 19.06 -19.84
N HIS A 241 -25.52 20.05 -18.96
CA HIS A 241 -25.01 20.00 -17.59
C HIS A 241 -26.15 19.96 -16.56
N THR A 242 -26.10 18.98 -15.64
CA THR A 242 -27.02 18.90 -14.50
C THR A 242 -26.38 19.56 -13.29
N ARG A 243 -27.09 20.55 -12.72
CA ARG A 243 -26.58 21.29 -11.56
C ARG A 243 -26.71 20.56 -10.22
N THR A 244 -27.12 19.29 -10.24
CA THR A 244 -27.45 18.49 -9.06
C THR A 244 -26.36 17.46 -8.72
N PHE A 245 -25.22 17.47 -9.41
CA PHE A 245 -24.13 16.51 -9.19
C PHE A 245 -23.17 17.00 -8.10
N VAL A 246 -22.99 16.20 -7.04
CA VAL A 246 -21.99 16.44 -5.99
C VAL A 246 -20.62 16.05 -6.55
N GLY A 247 -19.67 16.99 -6.62
CA GLY A 247 -18.34 16.79 -7.22
C GLY A 247 -18.04 17.61 -8.48
N ARG A 248 -18.77 18.72 -8.70
CA ARG A 248 -18.50 19.69 -9.77
C ARG A 248 -17.11 20.30 -9.64
N GLY A 249 -16.42 20.49 -10.77
CA GLY A 249 -15.09 21.10 -10.80
C GLY A 249 -13.96 20.22 -10.25
N LEU A 250 -14.23 18.95 -9.87
CA LEU A 250 -13.23 17.99 -9.38
C LEU A 250 -12.77 17.01 -10.46
N ARG A 251 -12.75 17.42 -11.74
CA ARG A 251 -12.34 16.53 -12.84
C ARG A 251 -10.83 16.34 -12.87
N GLU A 252 -10.42 15.14 -13.28
CA GLU A 252 -9.02 14.74 -13.46
C GLU A 252 -8.28 15.55 -14.53
N GLY A 253 -6.96 15.45 -14.53
CA GLY A 253 -6.08 16.15 -15.45
C GLY A 253 -6.29 15.76 -16.93
N LEU A 254 -5.78 16.59 -17.84
CA LEU A 254 -5.91 16.38 -19.29
C LEU A 254 -5.33 15.04 -19.76
N VAL A 255 -4.19 14.63 -19.20
CA VAL A 255 -3.53 13.37 -19.58
C VAL A 255 -4.38 12.15 -19.22
N ASP A 256 -4.93 12.11 -18.01
CA ASP A 256 -5.75 10.97 -17.56
C ASP A 256 -7.07 10.90 -18.32
N ASN A 257 -7.65 12.05 -18.66
CA ASN A 257 -8.83 12.11 -19.51
C ASN A 257 -8.55 11.61 -20.95
N ILE A 258 -7.40 11.99 -21.54
CA ILE A 258 -6.99 11.45 -22.86
C ILE A 258 -6.81 9.93 -22.76
N ARG A 259 -6.12 9.42 -21.74
CA ARG A 259 -5.93 7.97 -21.53
C ARG A 259 -7.27 7.24 -21.42
N TYR A 260 -8.19 7.77 -20.61
CA TYR A 260 -9.53 7.22 -20.44
C TYR A 260 -10.33 7.24 -21.76
N THR A 261 -10.25 8.33 -22.51
CA THR A 261 -10.93 8.46 -23.81
C THR A 261 -10.39 7.46 -24.81
N LEU A 262 -9.07 7.31 -24.90
CA LEU A 262 -8.40 6.41 -25.83
C LEU A 262 -8.73 4.94 -25.52
N PHE A 263 -8.80 4.58 -24.23
CA PHE A 263 -9.28 3.27 -23.78
C PHE A 263 -10.67 2.95 -24.34
N TRP A 264 -11.64 3.84 -24.15
CA TRP A 264 -13.01 3.62 -24.64
C TRP A 264 -13.13 3.62 -26.16
N ILE A 265 -12.34 4.45 -26.86
CA ILE A 265 -12.29 4.43 -28.33
C ILE A 265 -11.89 3.04 -28.83
N VAL A 266 -10.84 2.43 -28.24
CA VAL A 266 -10.37 1.11 -28.65
C VAL A 266 -11.42 0.03 -28.35
N VAL A 267 -12.02 0.06 -27.15
CA VAL A 267 -13.08 -0.90 -26.77
C VAL A 267 -14.27 -0.82 -27.72
N LEU A 268 -14.76 0.40 -27.98
CA LEU A 268 -15.93 0.61 -28.85
C LEU A 268 -15.63 0.27 -30.32
N LEU A 269 -14.44 0.63 -30.83
CA LEU A 269 -14.02 0.29 -32.18
C LEU A 269 -14.04 -1.24 -32.39
N TRP A 270 -13.50 -1.98 -31.41
CA TRP A 270 -13.46 -3.42 -31.48
C TRP A 270 -14.85 -4.05 -31.34
N LYS A 271 -15.66 -3.58 -30.38
CA LYS A 271 -17.07 -4.00 -30.22
C LYS A 271 -17.83 -3.83 -31.54
N PHE A 272 -17.82 -2.62 -32.09
CA PHE A 272 -18.62 -2.29 -33.27
C PHE A 272 -18.16 -3.01 -34.54
N SER A 273 -16.84 -3.20 -34.69
CA SER A 273 -16.30 -4.03 -35.77
C SER A 273 -16.79 -5.49 -35.64
N PHE A 274 -16.68 -6.07 -34.44
CA PHE A 274 -17.15 -7.43 -34.18
C PHE A 274 -18.66 -7.58 -34.42
N SER A 275 -19.48 -6.70 -33.87
CA SER A 275 -20.93 -6.74 -34.04
C SER A 275 -21.35 -6.58 -35.50
N TYR A 276 -20.70 -5.69 -36.27
CA TYR A 276 -21.04 -5.52 -37.69
C TYR A 276 -20.70 -6.76 -38.52
N PHE A 277 -19.45 -7.24 -38.44
CA PHE A 277 -18.97 -8.31 -39.32
C PHE A 277 -19.45 -9.70 -38.93
N LEU A 278 -19.58 -10.00 -37.63
CA LEU A 278 -19.87 -11.35 -37.14
C LEU A 278 -21.29 -11.55 -36.62
N GLN A 279 -21.98 -10.50 -36.15
CA GLN A 279 -23.35 -10.62 -35.65
C GLN A 279 -24.38 -10.18 -36.69
N ILE A 280 -24.28 -8.94 -37.19
CA ILE A 280 -25.36 -8.31 -37.98
C ILE A 280 -25.29 -8.74 -39.44
N LYS A 281 -24.13 -8.62 -40.09
CA LYS A 281 -24.00 -8.91 -41.52
C LYS A 281 -24.37 -10.36 -41.90
N PRO A 282 -23.95 -11.41 -41.17
CA PRO A 282 -24.31 -12.78 -41.51
C PRO A 282 -25.81 -13.07 -41.43
N LEU A 283 -26.56 -12.34 -40.59
CA LEU A 283 -28.00 -12.50 -40.44
C LEU A 283 -28.81 -11.93 -41.59
N VAL A 284 -28.29 -10.91 -42.29
CA VAL A 284 -29.03 -10.24 -43.38
C VAL A 284 -29.35 -11.19 -44.53
N GLY A 285 -28.40 -12.05 -44.91
CA GLY A 285 -28.60 -13.02 -45.99
C GLY A 285 -29.80 -13.97 -45.73
N PRO A 286 -29.78 -14.74 -44.64
CA PRO A 286 -30.90 -15.57 -44.22
C PRO A 286 -32.21 -14.78 -44.04
N THR A 287 -32.13 -13.56 -43.53
CA THR A 287 -33.32 -12.69 -43.33
C THR A 287 -33.99 -12.33 -44.65
N LYS A 288 -33.22 -11.94 -45.68
CA LYS A 288 -33.75 -11.65 -47.02
C LYS A 288 -34.39 -12.88 -47.66
N VAL A 289 -33.74 -14.04 -47.53
CA VAL A 289 -34.29 -15.30 -48.03
C VAL A 289 -35.61 -15.61 -47.35
N LEU A 290 -35.67 -15.51 -46.01
CA LEU A 290 -36.86 -15.80 -45.23
C LEU A 290 -38.05 -14.86 -45.53
N LEU A 291 -37.78 -13.57 -45.77
CA LEU A 291 -38.81 -12.59 -46.13
C LEU A 291 -39.33 -12.75 -47.55
N ASN A 292 -38.51 -13.27 -48.47
CA ASN A 292 -38.87 -13.44 -49.89
C ASN A 292 -39.60 -14.76 -50.20
N LEU A 293 -39.76 -15.67 -49.23
CA LEU A 293 -40.45 -16.94 -49.42
C LEU A 293 -41.99 -16.75 -49.47
N PRO A 294 -42.65 -17.00 -50.62
CA PRO A 294 -44.11 -16.90 -50.72
C PRO A 294 -44.80 -18.18 -50.22
N ASN A 295 -45.97 -18.03 -49.57
CA ASN A 295 -46.92 -19.11 -49.23
C ASN A 295 -46.35 -20.35 -48.50
N ILE A 296 -45.75 -20.16 -47.32
CA ILE A 296 -45.33 -21.27 -46.45
C ILE A 296 -46.52 -21.78 -45.61
N ARG A 297 -46.87 -23.07 -45.72
CA ARG A 297 -47.78 -23.73 -44.78
C ARG A 297 -47.02 -24.11 -43.51
N TYR A 298 -47.21 -23.35 -42.44
CA TYR A 298 -46.66 -23.66 -41.13
C TYR A 298 -47.45 -24.81 -40.46
N ASN A 299 -46.75 -25.85 -39.99
CA ASN A 299 -47.36 -26.95 -39.23
C ASN A 299 -47.74 -26.57 -37.79
N TRP A 300 -47.31 -25.39 -37.33
CA TRP A 300 -47.50 -24.90 -35.96
C TRP A 300 -48.34 -23.62 -35.93
N HIS A 301 -48.89 -23.27 -34.76
CA HIS A 301 -49.81 -22.14 -34.61
C HIS A 301 -49.16 -20.81 -35.05
N GLN A 302 -49.83 -20.08 -35.95
CA GLN A 302 -49.36 -18.81 -36.48
C GLN A 302 -49.76 -17.67 -35.54
N PHE A 303 -48.80 -17.10 -34.80
CA PHE A 303 -49.06 -15.93 -33.93
C PHE A 303 -49.27 -14.62 -34.71
N PHE A 304 -48.73 -14.52 -35.93
CA PHE A 304 -48.91 -13.38 -36.84
C PHE A 304 -49.24 -13.92 -38.23
N GLY A 305 -50.46 -13.68 -38.73
CA GLY A 305 -50.97 -14.29 -39.97
C GLY A 305 -50.12 -14.03 -41.22
N ASN A 306 -50.15 -14.97 -42.18
CA ASN A 306 -49.56 -14.96 -43.54
C ASN A 306 -48.15 -14.36 -43.74
N SER A 307 -47.34 -14.15 -42.68
CA SER A 307 -46.06 -13.45 -42.78
C SER A 307 -44.94 -14.13 -42.00
N ASN A 308 -43.78 -14.28 -42.63
CA ASN A 308 -42.59 -14.91 -42.04
C ASN A 308 -41.85 -14.00 -41.02
N ARG A 309 -42.46 -12.88 -40.63
CA ARG A 309 -41.87 -11.87 -39.71
C ARG A 309 -41.59 -12.42 -38.31
N PHE A 310 -42.42 -13.32 -37.80
CA PHE A 310 -42.20 -13.93 -36.50
C PHE A 310 -40.94 -14.82 -36.46
N ALA A 311 -40.69 -15.56 -37.54
CA ALA A 311 -39.48 -16.36 -37.67
C ALA A 311 -38.21 -15.47 -37.77
N VAL A 312 -38.30 -14.32 -38.44
CA VAL A 312 -37.23 -13.31 -38.44
C VAL A 312 -36.98 -12.79 -37.02
N MET A 313 -38.03 -12.48 -36.26
CA MET A 313 -37.88 -12.03 -34.87
C MET A 313 -37.16 -13.08 -34.02
N LEU A 314 -37.54 -14.36 -34.12
CA LEU A 314 -36.88 -15.45 -33.40
C LEU A 314 -35.42 -15.63 -33.80
N LEU A 315 -35.07 -15.47 -35.08
CA LEU A 315 -33.69 -15.53 -35.57
C LEU A 315 -32.82 -14.40 -34.96
N TRP A 316 -33.35 -13.18 -34.92
CA TRP A 316 -32.62 -12.00 -34.46
C TRP A 316 -32.53 -11.89 -32.94
N THR A 317 -33.51 -12.40 -32.18
CA THR A 317 -33.61 -12.18 -30.73
C THR A 317 -32.35 -12.61 -29.96
N PRO A 318 -31.79 -13.83 -30.14
CA PRO A 318 -30.57 -14.23 -29.42
C PRO A 318 -29.37 -13.35 -29.75
N VAL A 319 -29.22 -12.95 -31.03
CA VAL A 319 -28.08 -12.15 -31.49
C VAL A 319 -28.18 -10.71 -30.97
N VAL A 320 -29.38 -10.14 -30.95
CA VAL A 320 -29.62 -8.80 -30.38
C VAL A 320 -29.39 -8.81 -28.86
N LEU A 321 -29.75 -9.88 -28.15
CA LEU A 321 -29.43 -10.01 -26.73
C LEU A 321 -27.91 -10.07 -26.49
N ILE A 322 -27.19 -10.87 -27.28
CA ILE A 322 -25.73 -10.94 -27.22
C ILE A 322 -25.10 -9.57 -27.54
N TYR A 323 -25.63 -8.84 -28.52
CA TYR A 323 -25.16 -7.49 -28.88
C TYR A 323 -25.20 -6.48 -27.72
N PHE A 324 -26.21 -6.59 -26.84
CA PHE A 324 -26.29 -5.74 -25.65
C PHE A 324 -25.30 -6.17 -24.54
N VAL A 325 -24.99 -7.46 -24.45
CA VAL A 325 -24.09 -8.03 -23.41
C VAL A 325 -22.61 -7.97 -23.82
N ASP A 326 -22.29 -8.02 -25.12
CA ASP A 326 -20.92 -8.19 -25.61
C ASP A 326 -19.96 -7.04 -25.25
N LEU A 327 -20.46 -5.85 -24.90
CA LEU A 327 -19.64 -4.73 -24.47
C LEU A 327 -18.87 -5.09 -23.18
N GLN A 328 -19.49 -5.86 -22.29
CA GLN A 328 -18.84 -6.32 -21.06
C GLN A 328 -17.64 -7.23 -21.36
N ILE A 329 -17.74 -8.06 -22.40
CA ILE A 329 -16.66 -8.98 -22.81
C ILE A 329 -15.46 -8.15 -23.30
N TRP A 330 -15.68 -7.22 -24.23
CA TRP A 330 -14.61 -6.36 -24.75
C TRP A 330 -14.01 -5.48 -23.67
N TYR A 331 -14.84 -4.93 -22.78
CA TYR A 331 -14.37 -4.19 -21.63
C TYR A 331 -13.48 -5.04 -20.72
N LEU A 332 -13.86 -6.28 -20.40
CA LEU A 332 -13.07 -7.18 -19.55
C LEU A 332 -11.69 -7.48 -20.16
N VAL A 333 -11.64 -7.77 -21.47
CA VAL A 333 -10.38 -8.07 -22.18
C VAL A 333 -9.44 -6.86 -22.16
N PHE A 334 -9.92 -5.69 -22.58
CA PHE A 334 -9.08 -4.49 -22.63
C PHE A 334 -8.74 -3.94 -21.24
N SER A 335 -9.66 -4.02 -20.27
CA SER A 335 -9.38 -3.61 -18.89
C SER A 335 -8.32 -4.51 -18.23
N SER A 336 -8.31 -5.81 -18.51
CA SER A 336 -7.25 -6.72 -18.09
C SER A 336 -5.90 -6.34 -18.72
N PHE A 337 -5.88 -6.06 -20.03
CA PHE A 337 -4.65 -5.64 -20.73
C PHE A 337 -4.11 -4.30 -20.21
N VAL A 338 -4.96 -3.29 -20.08
CA VAL A 338 -4.57 -1.98 -19.54
C VAL A 338 -4.21 -2.08 -18.06
N GLY A 339 -4.91 -2.90 -17.29
CA GLY A 339 -4.57 -3.20 -15.89
C GLY A 339 -3.20 -3.84 -15.76
N ALA A 340 -2.88 -4.81 -16.62
CA ALA A 340 -1.57 -5.46 -16.65
C ALA A 340 -0.45 -4.51 -17.06
N THR A 341 -0.66 -3.67 -18.08
CA THR A 341 0.34 -2.67 -18.51
C THR A 341 0.53 -1.60 -17.44
N ASN A 342 -0.53 -1.07 -16.85
CA ASN A 342 -0.43 -0.13 -15.73
C ASN A 342 0.24 -0.76 -14.50
N GLY A 343 -0.04 -2.03 -14.19
CA GLY A 343 0.62 -2.77 -13.12
C GLY A 343 2.12 -2.91 -13.36
N LEU A 344 2.52 -3.21 -14.61
CA LEU A 344 3.92 -3.31 -15.02
C LEU A 344 4.63 -1.94 -14.97
N PHE A 345 4.01 -0.86 -15.46
CA PHE A 345 4.57 0.49 -15.36
C PHE A 345 4.61 1.02 -13.92
N SER A 346 3.71 0.53 -13.08
CA SER A 346 3.71 0.78 -11.63
C SER A 346 4.68 -0.13 -10.90
N HIS A 347 5.37 -1.07 -11.57
CA HIS A 347 6.31 -2.02 -10.96
C HIS A 347 5.70 -2.79 -9.77
N LEU A 348 4.38 -3.01 -9.81
CA LEU A 348 3.69 -3.81 -8.80
C LEU A 348 4.17 -5.25 -8.89
N GLY A 349 4.92 -5.67 -7.87
CA GLY A 349 5.53 -7.00 -7.82
C GLY A 349 6.82 -7.12 -8.63
N GLU A 350 7.64 -6.08 -8.72
CA GLU A 350 8.99 -6.17 -9.29
C GLU A 350 9.94 -7.00 -8.41
N ILE A 351 9.89 -6.81 -7.08
CA ILE A 351 10.57 -7.64 -6.09
C ILE A 351 9.57 -8.68 -5.58
N ARG A 352 9.65 -9.89 -6.13
CA ARG A 352 8.82 -11.04 -5.72
C ARG A 352 9.59 -12.03 -4.86
N ASN A 353 10.89 -12.14 -5.12
CA ASN A 353 11.76 -13.15 -4.52
C ASN A 353 12.96 -12.51 -3.79
N MET A 354 13.57 -13.27 -2.88
CA MET A 354 14.74 -12.84 -2.12
C MET A 354 15.96 -12.53 -3.00
N GLU A 355 16.12 -13.22 -4.13
CA GLU A 355 17.18 -12.94 -5.10
C GLU A 355 17.07 -11.52 -5.68
N GLN A 356 15.86 -11.11 -6.04
CA GLN A 356 15.59 -9.75 -6.55
C GLN A 356 15.79 -8.70 -5.44
N LEU A 357 15.43 -9.05 -4.20
CA LEU A 357 15.70 -8.21 -3.03
C LEU A 357 17.20 -7.97 -2.89
N ARG A 358 18.02 -9.03 -2.94
CA ARG A 358 19.49 -8.97 -2.80
C ARG A 358 20.15 -8.09 -3.86
N LEU A 359 19.72 -8.19 -5.12
CA LEU A 359 20.22 -7.34 -6.21
C LEU A 359 19.89 -5.85 -6.01
N ARG A 360 18.72 -5.56 -5.43
CA ARG A 360 18.22 -4.20 -5.22
C ARG A 360 18.66 -3.59 -3.87
N PHE A 361 19.07 -4.40 -2.90
CA PHE A 361 19.34 -3.97 -1.52
C PHE A 361 20.40 -2.86 -1.43
N GLN A 362 21.42 -2.88 -2.29
CA GLN A 362 22.43 -1.81 -2.40
C GLN A 362 21.84 -0.42 -2.68
N PHE A 363 20.67 -0.37 -3.33
CA PHE A 363 19.97 0.87 -3.64
C PHE A 363 18.94 1.27 -2.56
N PHE A 364 18.75 0.48 -1.50
CA PHE A 364 17.73 0.77 -0.48
C PHE A 364 18.08 2.01 0.33
N ALA A 365 19.34 2.17 0.72
CA ALA A 365 19.79 3.35 1.46
C ALA A 365 19.50 4.63 0.66
N SER A 366 19.82 4.62 -0.64
CA SER A 366 19.57 5.77 -1.52
C SER A 366 18.09 5.98 -1.84
N ALA A 367 17.31 4.91 -2.03
CA ALA A 367 15.87 5.00 -2.24
C ALA A 367 15.13 5.53 -1.00
N MET A 368 15.58 5.16 0.22
CA MET A 368 15.02 5.69 1.45
C MET A 368 15.39 7.14 1.69
N GLN A 369 16.65 7.50 1.47
CA GLN A 369 17.06 8.91 1.56
C GLN A 369 16.25 9.77 0.58
N PHE A 370 16.03 9.30 -0.64
CA PHE A 370 15.33 10.06 -1.66
C PHE A 370 13.81 10.17 -1.39
N ASN A 371 13.16 9.13 -0.87
CA ASN A 371 11.69 9.13 -0.73
C ASN A 371 11.19 9.40 0.69
N LEU A 372 11.91 8.98 1.74
CA LEU A 372 11.45 9.06 3.13
C LEU A 372 12.06 10.24 3.90
N MET A 373 13.25 10.70 3.53
CA MET A 373 13.89 11.81 4.22
C MET A 373 13.47 13.15 3.59
N PRO A 374 13.13 14.15 4.41
CA PRO A 374 12.79 15.46 3.87
C PRO A 374 14.02 16.12 3.24
N GLU A 375 13.87 16.67 2.04
CA GLU A 375 14.86 17.60 1.48
C GLU A 375 14.75 18.95 2.19
N ASP A 376 15.89 19.51 2.61
CA ASP A 376 15.98 20.90 3.06
C ASP A 376 15.38 21.81 1.98
N GLN A 377 14.21 22.37 2.28
CA GLN A 377 13.45 23.20 1.36
C GLN A 377 14.15 24.54 1.16
N LEU A 378 15.15 24.60 0.27
CA LEU A 378 15.62 25.86 -0.29
C LEU A 378 14.53 26.41 -1.23
N LEU A 379 13.74 27.32 -0.66
CA LEU A 379 12.63 28.07 -1.24
C LEU A 379 13.02 28.78 -2.54
N SER A 380 12.89 28.14 -3.71
CA SER A 380 12.90 28.86 -5.00
C SER A 380 11.78 28.37 -5.94
N PRO A 381 10.80 29.23 -6.31
CA PRO A 381 9.63 28.84 -7.11
C PRO A 381 9.91 28.69 -8.61
N LYS A 382 11.04 29.19 -9.14
CA LYS A 382 11.43 29.01 -10.56
C LYS A 382 12.13 27.67 -10.85
N ALA A 383 12.59 26.98 -9.81
CA ALA A 383 13.27 25.69 -9.95
C ALA A 383 12.30 24.50 -10.09
N THR A 384 10.98 24.67 -9.96
CA THR A 384 10.04 23.57 -9.73
C THR A 384 9.89 22.60 -10.91
N LEU A 385 9.92 23.06 -12.16
CA LEU A 385 9.82 22.16 -13.33
C LEU A 385 11.14 21.44 -13.63
N VAL A 386 12.26 22.14 -13.55
CA VAL A 386 13.60 21.55 -13.72
C VAL A 386 13.91 20.58 -12.58
N LYS A 387 13.53 20.92 -11.34
CA LYS A 387 13.61 20.03 -10.18
C LYS A 387 12.72 18.80 -10.37
N LYS A 388 11.45 18.95 -10.77
CA LYS A 388 10.57 17.82 -11.10
C LYS A 388 11.14 16.91 -12.19
N PHE A 389 11.79 17.47 -13.21
CA PHE A 389 12.43 16.69 -14.27
C PHE A 389 13.70 15.98 -13.77
N ARG A 390 14.54 16.68 -12.98
CA ARG A 390 15.72 16.09 -12.33
C ARG A 390 15.33 14.98 -11.37
N ASP A 391 14.29 15.19 -10.55
CA ASP A 391 13.72 14.19 -9.66
C ASP A 391 13.17 13.00 -10.45
N ALA A 392 12.50 13.24 -11.59
CA ALA A 392 12.04 12.16 -12.46
C ALA A 392 13.21 11.36 -13.04
N ILE A 393 14.31 12.01 -13.43
CA ILE A 393 15.53 11.33 -13.88
C ILE A 393 16.20 10.55 -12.74
N HIS A 394 16.31 11.12 -11.53
CA HIS A 394 16.85 10.42 -10.37
C HIS A 394 16.00 9.22 -9.96
N ARG A 395 14.67 9.35 -9.99
CA ARG A 395 13.73 8.23 -9.80
C ARG A 395 13.93 7.17 -10.86
N LEU A 396 14.08 7.55 -12.12
CA LEU A 396 14.29 6.60 -13.21
C LEU A 396 15.66 5.90 -13.07
N LYS A 397 16.69 6.61 -12.63
CA LYS A 397 18.02 6.06 -12.34
C LYS A 397 18.00 5.08 -11.16
N LEU A 398 17.34 5.42 -10.05
CA LEU A 398 17.14 4.55 -8.89
C LEU A 398 16.30 3.31 -9.25
N ARG A 399 15.23 3.51 -10.04
CA ARG A 399 14.28 2.48 -10.45
C ARG A 399 14.88 1.45 -11.41
N TYR A 400 15.66 1.87 -12.40
CA TYR A 400 16.27 0.94 -13.37
C TYR A 400 17.73 0.58 -13.07
N GLY A 401 18.31 1.12 -11.99
CA GLY A 401 19.74 0.92 -11.69
C GLY A 401 20.66 1.44 -12.80
N LEU A 402 20.19 2.38 -13.64
CA LEU A 402 20.89 2.92 -14.82
C LEU A 402 21.94 3.97 -14.43
N GLY A 403 22.68 3.71 -13.36
CA GLY A 403 23.74 4.55 -12.84
C GLY A 403 24.86 3.73 -12.25
N GLN A 404 26.06 4.32 -12.16
CA GLN A 404 27.07 3.75 -11.26
C GLN A 404 26.43 3.61 -9.87
N PRO A 405 26.50 2.43 -9.22
CA PRO A 405 26.17 2.33 -7.79
C PRO A 405 26.95 3.45 -7.10
N TYR A 406 26.25 4.25 -6.30
CA TYR A 406 26.79 5.45 -5.68
C TYR A 406 28.21 5.16 -5.19
N LYS A 407 29.21 5.87 -5.74
CA LYS A 407 30.62 5.56 -5.53
C LYS A 407 30.90 5.56 -4.03
N LYS A 408 31.21 4.36 -3.50
CA LYS A 408 31.69 4.09 -2.15
C LYS A 408 30.83 4.74 -1.05
N ILE A 409 29.89 3.96 -0.53
CA ILE A 409 29.43 4.18 0.84
C ILE A 409 30.55 3.64 1.75
N GLU A 410 31.48 4.50 2.15
CA GLU A 410 32.45 4.16 3.19
C GLU A 410 31.71 4.05 4.53
N SER A 411 32.18 3.21 5.46
CA SER A 411 31.51 2.93 6.76
C SER A 411 31.28 4.18 7.62
N SER A 412 31.86 5.32 7.24
CA SER A 412 31.70 6.64 7.85
C SER A 412 30.51 7.45 7.33
N GLN A 413 29.82 7.05 6.26
CA GLN A 413 28.72 7.86 5.70
C GLN A 413 27.46 7.80 6.59
N VAL A 414 26.97 8.99 6.98
CA VAL A 414 25.79 9.18 7.83
C VAL A 414 24.55 8.51 7.25
N GLU A 415 24.43 8.48 5.92
CA GLU A 415 23.33 7.84 5.20
C GLU A 415 23.22 6.33 5.49
N ALA A 416 24.34 5.62 5.55
CA ALA A 416 24.36 4.20 5.89
C ALA A 416 23.96 3.95 7.35
N THR A 417 24.39 4.83 8.26
CA THR A 417 24.04 4.71 9.68
C THR A 417 22.54 4.97 9.90
N ARG A 418 21.95 5.97 9.23
CA ARG A 418 20.49 6.20 9.26
C ARG A 418 19.71 5.02 8.71
N PHE A 419 20.17 4.46 7.59
CA PHE A 419 19.59 3.26 7.03
C PHE A 419 19.62 2.08 8.01
N ALA A 420 20.79 1.83 8.63
CA ALA A 420 20.97 0.75 9.59
C ALA A 420 20.00 0.86 10.77
N LEU A 421 19.79 2.07 11.30
CA LEU A 421 18.83 2.29 12.39
C LEU A 421 17.39 1.92 12.00
N ILE A 422 16.92 2.35 10.81
CA ILE A 422 15.56 1.99 10.32
C ILE A 422 15.45 0.50 10.05
N TRP A 423 16.45 -0.06 9.35
CA TRP A 423 16.46 -1.48 8.97
C TRP A 423 16.45 -2.37 10.21
N ASN A 424 17.30 -2.10 11.20
CA ASN A 424 17.37 -2.87 12.42
C ASN A 424 16.06 -2.77 13.23
N GLU A 425 15.40 -1.60 13.27
CA GLU A 425 14.08 -1.48 13.89
C GLU A 425 13.01 -2.34 13.21
N ILE A 426 13.05 -2.45 11.88
CA ILE A 426 12.16 -3.35 11.13
C ILE A 426 12.44 -4.81 11.52
N ILE A 427 13.71 -5.23 11.55
CA ILE A 427 14.09 -6.60 11.92
C ILE A 427 13.70 -6.92 13.37
N ILE A 428 13.95 -6.01 14.31
CA ILE A 428 13.52 -6.16 15.71
C ILE A 428 11.99 -6.29 15.80
N THR A 429 11.24 -5.49 15.04
CA THR A 429 9.77 -5.57 15.03
C THR A 429 9.29 -6.92 14.47
N LEU A 430 9.92 -7.46 13.42
CA LEU A 430 9.62 -8.80 12.92
C LEU A 430 9.92 -9.88 13.97
N ARG A 431 10.98 -9.70 14.77
CA ARG A 431 11.32 -10.61 15.87
C ARG A 431 10.33 -10.54 17.02
N GLU A 432 9.87 -9.33 17.38
CA GLU A 432 8.79 -9.10 18.36
C GLU A 432 7.44 -9.70 17.92
N GLU A 433 7.25 -9.94 16.62
CA GLU A 433 6.09 -10.65 16.06
C GLU A 433 6.27 -12.17 16.01
N ASP A 434 7.45 -12.67 16.38
CA ASP A 434 7.85 -14.07 16.27
C ASP A 434 7.90 -14.57 14.81
N LEU A 435 8.02 -13.67 13.84
CA LEU A 435 8.14 -14.03 12.41
C LEU A 435 9.53 -14.55 12.04
N ILE A 436 10.55 -14.20 12.82
CA ILE A 436 11.94 -14.59 12.58
C ILE A 436 12.58 -15.10 13.88
N SER A 437 13.56 -15.98 13.76
CA SER A 437 14.35 -16.51 14.89
C SER A 437 15.48 -15.57 15.32
N ASP A 438 16.06 -15.78 16.50
CA ASP A 438 17.21 -14.98 16.96
C ASP A 438 18.43 -15.13 16.03
N ARG A 439 18.63 -16.33 15.48
CA ARG A 439 19.67 -16.57 14.46
C ARG A 439 19.42 -15.77 13.18
N GLU A 440 18.17 -15.69 12.73
CA GLU A 440 17.83 -14.92 11.52
C GLU A 440 17.97 -13.41 11.74
N VAL A 441 17.71 -12.92 12.97
CA VAL A 441 18.01 -11.53 13.35
C VAL A 441 19.49 -11.24 13.16
N GLU A 442 20.39 -12.08 13.71
CA GLU A 442 21.85 -11.89 13.55
C GLU A 442 22.30 -11.89 12.08
N LEU A 443 21.66 -12.70 11.23
CA LEU A 443 21.97 -12.77 9.79
C LEU A 443 21.50 -11.54 9.01
N MET A 444 20.41 -10.90 9.45
CA MET A 444 19.76 -9.79 8.75
C MET A 444 20.13 -8.41 9.29
N GLU A 445 20.64 -8.32 10.52
CA GLU A 445 21.04 -7.08 11.16
C GLU A 445 22.19 -6.38 10.41
N LEU A 446 22.14 -5.05 10.37
CA LEU A 446 23.24 -4.18 9.97
C LEU A 446 24.01 -3.75 11.23
N PRO A 447 25.12 -4.41 11.59
CA PRO A 447 25.80 -4.11 12.83
C PRO A 447 26.51 -2.74 12.74
N PRO A 448 26.68 -2.05 13.88
CA PRO A 448 27.53 -0.88 13.95
C PRO A 448 28.97 -1.22 13.55
N ASN A 449 29.73 -0.18 13.17
CA ASN A 449 31.16 -0.33 12.91
C ASN A 449 31.90 -0.54 14.24
N CYS A 450 32.02 -1.80 14.66
CA CYS A 450 32.93 -2.25 15.71
C CYS A 450 34.24 -2.74 15.08
N TRP A 451 35.32 -2.76 15.86
CA TRP A 451 36.65 -3.26 15.42
C TRP A 451 37.33 -2.45 14.30
N ASN A 452 36.85 -1.23 14.02
CA ASN A 452 37.43 -0.30 13.03
C ASN A 452 37.50 -0.90 11.61
N ILE A 453 36.43 -1.57 11.18
CA ILE A 453 36.33 -2.21 9.86
C ILE A 453 36.20 -1.14 8.77
N ARG A 454 36.99 -1.27 7.69
CA ARG A 454 37.11 -0.28 6.61
C ARG A 454 35.89 -0.20 5.68
N VAL A 455 35.00 -1.18 5.74
CA VAL A 455 33.84 -1.33 4.85
C VAL A 455 32.52 -1.37 5.61
N ILE A 456 31.42 -1.15 4.90
CA ILE A 456 30.09 -1.38 5.43
C ILE A 456 29.87 -2.86 5.64
N ARG A 457 29.29 -3.17 6.79
CA ARG A 457 29.00 -4.51 7.24
C ARG A 457 27.60 -4.88 6.78
N TRP A 458 27.47 -5.29 5.52
CA TRP A 458 26.20 -5.74 4.96
C TRP A 458 25.66 -6.96 5.73
N PRO A 459 24.34 -7.20 5.76
CA PRO A 459 23.78 -8.39 6.38
C PRO A 459 24.41 -9.68 5.86
N CYS A 460 24.65 -10.66 6.73
CA CYS A 460 25.33 -11.90 6.37
C CYS A 460 24.61 -12.65 5.24
N PHE A 461 23.27 -12.57 5.17
CA PHE A 461 22.49 -13.22 4.10
C PHE A 461 22.78 -12.66 2.69
N LEU A 462 23.36 -11.45 2.58
CA LEU A 462 23.79 -10.88 1.30
C LEU A 462 25.23 -11.27 0.93
N LEU A 463 26.06 -11.60 1.93
CA LEU A 463 27.47 -11.96 1.79
C LEU A 463 27.69 -13.47 1.51
N CYS A 464 26.61 -14.25 1.48
CA CYS A 464 26.67 -15.71 1.38
C CYS A 464 27.45 -16.19 0.17
N ASN A 465 28.35 -17.14 0.39
CA ASN A 465 29.20 -17.78 -0.63
C ASN A 465 30.19 -16.81 -1.33
N GLU A 466 30.07 -15.49 -1.17
CA GLU A 466 30.94 -14.53 -1.86
C GLU A 466 32.40 -14.62 -1.41
N PHE A 467 32.64 -14.86 -0.11
CA PHE A 467 34.00 -15.06 0.40
C PHE A 467 34.63 -16.36 -0.13
N LEU A 468 33.88 -17.46 -0.13
CA LEU A 468 34.36 -18.74 -0.65
C LEU A 468 34.59 -18.71 -2.16
N LEU A 469 33.75 -17.99 -2.90
CA LEU A 469 33.95 -17.72 -4.33
C LEU A 469 35.19 -16.86 -4.59
N ALA A 470 35.44 -15.83 -3.76
CA ALA A 470 36.68 -15.05 -3.85
C ALA A 470 37.91 -15.92 -3.56
N LEU A 471 37.83 -16.82 -2.57
CA LEU A 471 38.89 -17.77 -2.21
C LEU A 471 39.17 -18.77 -3.36
N SER A 472 38.13 -19.29 -4.03
CA SER A 472 38.30 -20.18 -5.19
C SER A 472 38.89 -19.44 -6.38
N GLN A 473 38.44 -18.21 -6.66
CA GLN A 473 38.97 -17.36 -7.72
C GLN A 473 40.44 -17.00 -7.48
N ALA A 474 40.85 -16.76 -6.24
CA ALA A 474 42.25 -16.49 -5.89
C ALA A 474 43.16 -17.68 -6.18
N LYS A 475 42.66 -18.92 -6.04
CA LYS A 475 43.40 -20.13 -6.41
C LYS A 475 43.47 -20.35 -7.91
N GLU A 476 42.36 -20.16 -8.63
CA GLU A 476 42.29 -20.34 -10.09
C GLU A 476 43.15 -19.30 -10.84
N LEU A 477 43.22 -18.07 -10.31
CA LEU A 477 43.95 -16.95 -10.92
C LEU A 477 45.26 -16.64 -10.20
N ALA A 478 45.95 -17.67 -9.69
CA ALA A 478 47.18 -17.50 -8.91
C ALA A 478 48.35 -16.87 -9.71
N ASP A 479 48.33 -16.98 -11.04
CA ASP A 479 49.35 -16.46 -11.96
C ASP A 479 48.92 -15.15 -12.66
N ALA A 480 47.68 -14.70 -12.45
CA ALA A 480 47.18 -13.46 -13.03
C ALA A 480 47.61 -12.24 -12.20
N PRO A 481 47.66 -11.02 -12.79
CA PRO A 481 47.96 -9.81 -12.03
C PRO A 481 46.89 -9.54 -10.96
N ASP A 482 47.30 -9.03 -9.80
CA ASP A 482 46.43 -8.64 -8.68
C ASP A 482 45.24 -7.78 -9.12
N PHE A 483 45.47 -6.87 -10.07
CA PHE A 483 44.44 -5.98 -10.60
C PHE A 483 43.26 -6.77 -11.21
N TRP A 484 43.54 -7.80 -12.00
CA TRP A 484 42.49 -8.61 -12.65
C TRP A 484 41.72 -9.44 -11.64
N LEU A 485 42.42 -10.03 -10.67
CA LEU A 485 41.79 -10.76 -9.56
C LEU A 485 40.87 -9.82 -8.77
N TRP A 486 41.35 -8.62 -8.43
CA TRP A 486 40.59 -7.65 -7.66
C TRP A 486 39.39 -7.10 -8.43
N VAL A 487 39.52 -6.82 -9.73
CA VAL A 487 38.39 -6.42 -10.59
C VAL A 487 37.31 -7.52 -10.65
N LYS A 488 37.72 -8.80 -10.69
CA LYS A 488 36.77 -9.93 -10.68
C LYS A 488 36.03 -10.03 -9.35
N ILE A 489 36.73 -9.88 -8.23
CA ILE A 489 36.13 -9.84 -6.87
C ILE A 489 35.20 -8.63 -6.73
N CYS A 490 35.60 -7.46 -7.26
CA CYS A 490 34.82 -6.22 -7.20
C CYS A 490 33.63 -6.16 -8.18
N LYS A 491 33.44 -7.17 -9.04
CA LYS A 491 32.24 -7.25 -9.89
C LYS A 491 30.96 -7.28 -9.06
N ASN A 492 31.02 -7.85 -7.86
CA ASN A 492 29.98 -7.81 -6.85
C ASN A 492 30.45 -7.00 -5.64
N GLU A 493 29.72 -5.95 -5.26
CA GLU A 493 30.09 -5.11 -4.11
C GLU A 493 30.06 -5.91 -2.80
N TYR A 494 29.16 -6.91 -2.69
CA TYR A 494 29.12 -7.81 -1.54
C TYR A 494 30.39 -8.67 -1.43
N GLY A 495 30.96 -9.11 -2.55
CA GLY A 495 32.23 -9.85 -2.56
C GLY A 495 33.40 -9.00 -2.08
N ARG A 496 33.49 -7.75 -2.54
CA ARG A 496 34.48 -6.79 -2.06
C ARG A 496 34.37 -6.57 -0.54
N CYS A 497 33.14 -6.36 -0.05
CA CYS A 497 32.90 -6.12 1.37
C CYS A 497 33.18 -7.36 2.22
N ALA A 498 32.78 -8.56 1.78
CA ALA A 498 33.01 -9.81 2.51
C ALA A 498 34.50 -10.10 2.72
N VAL A 499 35.33 -9.88 1.69
CA VAL A 499 36.78 -10.11 1.76
C VAL A 499 37.45 -9.12 2.73
N ILE A 500 37.09 -7.83 2.64
CA ILE A 500 37.69 -6.80 3.50
C ILE A 500 37.20 -6.97 4.96
N GLU A 501 35.91 -7.21 5.18
CA GLU A 501 35.35 -7.45 6.52
C GLU A 501 36.00 -8.68 7.17
N ALA A 502 36.16 -9.79 6.43
CA ALA A 502 36.83 -10.98 6.94
C ALA A 502 38.28 -10.69 7.32
N TYR A 503 39.03 -10.00 6.47
CA TYR A 503 40.44 -9.64 6.72
C TYR A 503 40.60 -8.75 7.97
N ASP A 504 39.86 -7.64 8.05
CA ASP A 504 39.91 -6.71 9.18
C ASP A 504 39.47 -7.39 10.49
N SER A 505 38.44 -8.25 10.43
CA SER A 505 37.95 -9.00 11.59
C SER A 505 38.95 -10.04 12.07
N ILE A 506 39.59 -10.79 11.15
CA ILE A 506 40.64 -11.77 11.52
C ILE A 506 41.83 -11.05 12.16
N LYS A 507 42.25 -9.91 11.59
CA LYS A 507 43.32 -9.07 12.16
C LYS A 507 42.98 -8.64 13.59
N HIS A 508 41.77 -8.15 13.81
CA HIS A 508 41.32 -7.75 15.14
C HIS A 508 41.25 -8.91 16.13
N VAL A 509 40.65 -10.05 15.73
CA VAL A 509 40.52 -11.24 16.59
C VAL A 509 41.89 -11.77 17.00
N LEU A 510 42.84 -11.91 16.07
CA LEU A 510 44.18 -12.41 16.39
C LEU A 510 44.95 -11.45 17.31
N LEU A 511 44.84 -10.14 17.11
CA LEU A 511 45.46 -9.14 18.00
C LEU A 511 44.78 -9.08 19.37
N THR A 512 43.49 -9.42 19.47
CA THR A 512 42.77 -9.47 20.75
C THR A 512 43.12 -10.72 21.56
N LEU A 513 43.34 -11.85 20.88
CA LEU A 513 43.70 -13.12 21.52
C LEU A 513 45.12 -13.12 22.08
N ILE A 514 46.01 -12.26 21.61
CA ILE A 514 47.40 -12.17 22.05
C ILE A 514 47.55 -10.97 22.99
N ARG A 515 48.22 -11.17 24.13
CA ARG A 515 48.46 -10.12 25.12
C ARG A 515 49.25 -8.95 24.51
N TYR A 516 48.75 -7.74 24.75
CA TYR A 516 49.42 -6.52 24.30
C TYR A 516 50.81 -6.38 24.95
N GLY A 517 51.83 -6.10 24.15
CA GLY A 517 53.21 -5.90 24.61
C GLY A 517 54.10 -7.15 24.65
N THR A 518 53.64 -8.31 24.21
CA THR A 518 54.49 -9.50 24.05
C THR A 518 55.21 -9.53 22.68
N GLU A 519 56.26 -10.36 22.53
CA GLU A 519 56.96 -10.50 21.25
C GLU A 519 56.03 -11.08 20.16
N GLU A 520 55.13 -11.99 20.54
CA GLU A 520 54.15 -12.62 19.65
C GLU A 520 53.14 -11.62 19.09
N TYR A 521 52.75 -10.62 19.89
CA TYR A 521 51.88 -9.53 19.43
C TYR A 521 52.54 -8.72 18.31
N ASN A 522 53.82 -8.39 18.47
CA ASN A 522 54.60 -7.67 17.46
C ASN A 522 54.81 -8.49 16.19
N ILE A 523 55.02 -9.81 16.31
CA ILE A 523 55.12 -10.73 15.17
C ILE A 523 53.83 -10.70 14.33
N VAL A 524 52.67 -10.83 14.97
CA VAL A 524 51.37 -10.81 14.28
C VAL A 524 51.09 -9.44 13.67
N LEU A 525 51.41 -8.35 14.39
CA LEU A 525 51.27 -6.99 13.86
C LEU A 525 52.11 -6.78 12.59
N THR A 526 53.40 -7.13 12.65
CA THR A 526 54.35 -6.98 11.53
C THR A 526 53.95 -7.84 10.33
N LEU A 527 53.39 -9.03 10.57
CA LEU A 527 52.85 -9.89 9.51
C LEU A 527 51.72 -9.18 8.75
N PHE A 528 50.74 -8.62 9.47
CA PHE A 528 49.64 -7.89 8.84
C PHE A 528 50.10 -6.61 8.14
N GLU A 529 51.07 -5.88 8.69
CA GLU A 529 51.65 -4.69 8.05
C GLU A 529 52.32 -5.00 6.70
N LYS A 530 53.06 -6.12 6.61
CA LYS A 530 53.64 -6.59 5.35
C LYS A 530 52.59 -6.97 4.32
N ILE A 531 51.54 -7.66 4.76
CA ILE A 531 50.41 -8.00 3.88
C ILE A 531 49.71 -6.72 3.40
N ASP A 532 49.41 -5.78 4.30
CA ASP A 532 48.83 -4.47 3.98
C ASP A 532 49.70 -3.71 2.95
N PHE A 533 51.03 -3.72 3.10
CA PHE A 533 51.97 -3.11 2.14
C PHE A 533 51.94 -3.78 0.76
N CYS A 534 51.91 -5.11 0.70
CA CYS A 534 51.78 -5.85 -0.55
C CYS A 534 50.44 -5.60 -1.26
N VAL A 535 49.34 -5.47 -0.51
CA VAL A 535 48.01 -5.15 -1.05
C VAL A 535 47.98 -3.74 -1.63
N GLN A 536 48.57 -2.75 -0.94
CA GLN A 536 48.62 -1.36 -1.42
C GLN A 536 49.43 -1.21 -2.72
N ASN A 537 50.51 -2.00 -2.86
CA ASN A 537 51.37 -1.97 -4.04
C ASN A 537 50.91 -2.91 -5.17
N GLY A 538 49.87 -3.72 -4.97
CA GLY A 538 49.37 -4.69 -5.95
C GLY A 538 50.35 -5.82 -6.28
N GLN A 539 51.09 -6.32 -5.28
CA GLN A 539 52.12 -7.34 -5.42
C GLN A 539 51.84 -8.62 -4.60
N LEU A 540 50.60 -8.85 -4.17
CA LEU A 540 50.20 -9.99 -3.34
C LEU A 540 50.41 -11.34 -4.07
N THR A 541 49.95 -11.49 -5.31
CA THR A 541 50.16 -12.74 -6.08
C THR A 541 51.63 -12.96 -6.44
N ALA A 542 52.41 -11.89 -6.54
CA ALA A 542 53.85 -11.97 -6.79
C ALA A 542 54.63 -12.42 -5.55
N SER A 543 54.22 -11.98 -4.35
CA SER A 543 54.93 -12.27 -3.10
C SER A 543 54.44 -13.55 -2.39
N TYR A 544 53.19 -13.97 -2.57
CA TYR A 544 52.57 -15.06 -1.81
C TYR A 544 51.96 -16.16 -2.68
N LYS A 545 51.91 -17.40 -2.16
CA LYS A 545 51.33 -18.58 -2.80
C LYS A 545 49.83 -18.67 -2.50
N MET A 546 48.98 -18.27 -3.44
CA MET A 546 47.52 -18.28 -3.27
C MET A 546 46.92 -19.68 -2.97
N ALA A 547 47.58 -20.76 -3.41
CA ALA A 547 47.14 -22.13 -3.11
C ALA A 547 47.18 -22.47 -1.60
N VAL A 548 48.06 -21.82 -0.82
CA VAL A 548 48.19 -22.03 0.64
C VAL A 548 47.06 -21.32 1.39
N LEU A 549 46.42 -20.31 0.79
CA LEU A 549 45.33 -19.54 1.39
C LEU A 549 44.13 -20.42 1.80
N GLN A 550 43.83 -21.49 1.04
CA GLN A 550 42.78 -22.45 1.40
C GLN A 550 43.12 -23.26 2.67
N LYS A 551 44.41 -23.59 2.86
CA LYS A 551 44.87 -24.26 4.08
C LYS A 551 44.78 -23.33 5.30
N ILE A 552 45.17 -22.06 5.11
CA ILE A 552 45.06 -21.01 6.14
C ILE A 552 43.60 -20.82 6.54
N HIS A 553 42.69 -20.69 5.55
CA HIS A 553 41.25 -20.62 5.79
C HIS A 553 40.73 -21.81 6.62
N GLY A 554 41.10 -23.04 6.26
CA GLY A 554 40.70 -24.24 7.00
C GLY A 554 41.13 -24.21 8.48
N LYS A 555 42.37 -23.77 8.76
CA LYS A 555 42.88 -23.63 10.14
C LYS A 555 42.24 -22.48 10.90
N LEU A 556 41.95 -21.35 10.24
CA LEU A 556 41.23 -20.22 10.82
C LEU A 556 39.79 -20.60 11.21
N VAL A 557 39.09 -21.37 10.37
CA VAL A 557 37.75 -21.89 10.69
C VAL A 557 37.80 -22.78 11.93
N SER A 558 38.77 -23.69 12.03
CA SER A 558 38.94 -24.53 13.24
C SER A 558 39.20 -23.71 14.50
N LEU A 559 40.01 -22.64 14.41
CA LEU A 559 40.27 -21.74 15.54
C LEU A 559 39.00 -21.01 15.99
N ILE A 560 38.25 -20.44 15.03
CA ILE A 560 37.02 -19.71 15.32
C ILE A 560 35.94 -20.64 15.86
N ASP A 561 35.81 -21.87 15.34
CA ASP A 561 34.87 -22.87 15.85
C ASP A 561 35.12 -23.24 17.31
N LEU A 562 36.40 -23.31 17.73
CA LEU A 562 36.75 -23.52 19.14
C LEU A 562 36.34 -22.33 20.01
N LEU A 563 36.65 -21.12 19.55
CA LEU A 563 36.32 -19.88 20.28
C LEU A 563 34.80 -19.68 20.42
N VAL A 564 34.01 -19.97 19.37
CA VAL A 564 32.55 -19.85 19.41
C VAL A 564 31.92 -20.89 20.34
N LYS A 565 32.46 -22.11 20.42
CA LYS A 565 31.97 -23.16 21.33
C LYS A 565 32.27 -22.88 22.80
N GLN A 566 33.04 -21.83 23.11
CA GLN A 566 33.47 -21.48 24.46
C GLN A 566 34.11 -22.65 25.23
N LYS A 567 34.71 -23.61 24.49
CA LYS A 567 35.44 -24.73 25.07
C LYS A 567 36.89 -24.29 25.24
N ASN A 568 37.30 -24.03 26.48
CA ASN A 568 38.58 -23.44 26.85
C ASN A 568 39.75 -24.44 26.78
N ASP A 569 39.95 -25.10 25.64
CA ASP A 569 41.09 -25.98 25.42
C ASP A 569 42.31 -25.16 24.99
N LEU A 570 43.00 -24.55 25.96
CA LEU A 570 44.18 -23.70 25.74
C LEU A 570 45.23 -24.39 24.86
N SER A 571 45.48 -25.68 25.07
CA SER A 571 46.45 -26.46 24.28
C SER A 571 46.08 -26.59 22.80
N GLN A 572 44.78 -26.75 22.48
CA GLN A 572 44.32 -26.80 21.09
C GLN A 572 44.40 -25.43 20.42
N THR A 573 44.07 -24.35 21.15
CA THR A 573 44.21 -22.98 20.66
C THR A 573 45.67 -22.64 20.35
N VAL A 574 46.60 -22.96 21.25
CA VAL A 574 48.05 -22.77 21.04
C VAL A 574 48.53 -23.56 19.81
N ASN A 575 48.15 -24.84 19.68
CA ASN A 575 48.52 -25.67 18.54
C ASN A 575 48.01 -25.12 17.19
N LEU A 576 46.79 -24.58 17.18
CA LEU A 576 46.22 -23.97 15.97
C LEU A 576 46.89 -22.64 15.62
N LEU A 577 47.20 -21.81 16.62
CA LEU A 577 47.96 -20.57 16.40
C LEU A 577 49.38 -20.87 15.91
N GLN A 578 50.03 -21.91 16.43
CA GLN A 578 51.32 -22.40 15.95
C GLN A 578 51.25 -22.86 14.49
N ALA A 579 50.22 -23.64 14.14
CA ALA A 579 50.01 -24.09 12.77
C ALA A 579 49.71 -22.92 11.82
N LEU A 580 48.97 -21.91 12.28
CA LEU A 580 48.71 -20.69 11.50
C LEU A 580 49.98 -19.87 11.31
N TYR A 581 50.82 -19.72 12.33
CA TYR A 581 52.10 -19.05 12.23
C TYR A 581 53.03 -19.74 11.21
N GLU A 582 53.16 -21.07 11.28
CA GLU A 582 53.99 -21.83 10.35
C GLU A 582 53.48 -21.68 8.90
N LEU A 583 52.17 -21.78 8.69
CA LEU A 583 51.56 -21.62 7.37
C LEU A 583 51.73 -20.19 6.83
N CYS A 584 51.49 -19.16 7.65
CA CYS A 584 51.51 -17.76 7.23
C CYS A 584 52.92 -17.19 7.05
N VAL A 585 53.89 -17.62 7.87
CA VAL A 585 55.26 -17.07 7.86
C VAL A 585 56.21 -17.91 7.00
N ARG A 586 56.09 -19.25 7.02
CA ARG A 586 57.02 -20.14 6.29
C ARG A 586 56.49 -20.64 4.96
N GLU A 587 55.22 -21.05 4.88
CA GLU A 587 54.66 -21.66 3.66
C GLU A 587 54.01 -20.65 2.69
N PHE A 588 53.39 -19.59 3.21
CA PHE A 588 52.62 -18.63 2.41
C PHE A 588 53.50 -17.76 1.50
N PRO A 589 54.67 -17.24 1.91
CA PRO A 589 55.56 -16.52 1.01
C PRO A 589 56.10 -17.40 -0.13
N LYS A 590 56.22 -16.85 -1.35
CA LYS A 590 56.84 -17.56 -2.49
C LYS A 590 58.33 -17.80 -2.28
N LYS A 591 59.02 -16.83 -1.69
CA LYS A 591 60.44 -16.91 -1.30
C LYS A 591 60.54 -17.42 0.13
N GLN A 592 61.13 -18.60 0.31
CA GLN A 592 61.46 -19.13 1.64
C GLN A 592 62.65 -18.34 2.18
N ARG A 593 62.50 -17.81 3.40
CA ARG A 593 63.54 -17.03 4.07
C ARG A 593 64.14 -17.82 5.22
N PRO A 594 65.46 -17.78 5.40
CA PRO A 594 66.11 -18.37 6.56
C PRO A 594 65.75 -17.62 7.85
N ILE A 595 65.89 -18.29 8.99
CA ILE A 595 65.42 -17.81 10.30
C ILE A 595 66.05 -16.46 10.68
N TYR A 596 67.30 -16.20 10.28
CA TYR A 596 67.99 -14.93 10.58
C TYR A 596 67.32 -13.72 9.90
N GLU A 597 66.87 -13.85 8.65
CA GLU A 597 66.13 -12.78 7.95
C GLU A 597 64.76 -12.54 8.60
N LEU A 598 64.12 -13.61 9.09
CA LEU A 598 62.83 -13.49 9.79
C LEU A 598 62.98 -12.78 11.14
N MET A 599 64.12 -12.94 11.83
CA MET A 599 64.43 -12.24 13.09
C MET A 599 64.70 -10.76 12.86
N GLU A 600 65.48 -10.39 11.83
CA GLU A 600 65.75 -8.98 11.48
C GLU A 600 64.46 -8.23 11.13
N GLU A 601 63.53 -8.91 10.45
CA GLU A 601 62.25 -8.32 10.08
C GLU A 601 61.16 -8.43 11.15
N GLY A 602 61.48 -8.91 12.36
CA GLY A 602 60.53 -9.00 13.48
C GLY A 602 59.41 -10.04 13.32
N LEU A 603 59.59 -11.02 12.42
CA LEU A 603 58.64 -12.13 12.18
C LEU A 603 58.98 -13.41 12.95
N ALA A 604 60.11 -13.44 13.67
CA ALA A 604 60.53 -14.54 14.52
C ALA A 604 61.02 -14.03 15.89
N PRO A 605 60.88 -14.81 16.97
CA PRO A 605 61.30 -14.41 18.32
C PRO A 605 62.82 -14.18 18.39
N LYS A 606 63.25 -13.20 19.20
CA LYS A 606 64.67 -12.78 19.26
C LYS A 606 65.54 -13.70 20.13
N ASN A 607 64.92 -14.48 21.02
CA ASN A 607 65.60 -15.41 21.92
C ASN A 607 65.34 -16.87 21.52
N VAL A 608 66.35 -17.54 20.95
CA VAL A 608 66.31 -18.99 20.61
C VAL A 608 66.56 -19.89 21.84
N ALA A 609 67.00 -19.32 22.96
CA ALA A 609 67.47 -20.07 24.14
C ALA A 609 66.39 -20.38 25.20
N ALA A 610 65.11 -20.18 24.91
CA ALA A 610 63.98 -20.57 25.79
C ALA A 610 63.19 -21.73 25.17
N ASP A 611 63.90 -22.77 24.70
CA ASP A 611 63.31 -24.02 24.25
C ASP A 611 62.85 -24.84 25.45
N GLU A 612 61.57 -24.74 25.79
CA GLU A 612 60.78 -25.83 26.39
C GLU A 612 59.25 -25.65 26.20
N GLY A 613 58.77 -24.51 25.68
CA GLY A 613 57.35 -24.23 25.44
C GLY A 613 56.98 -23.83 24.00
N LEU A 614 55.70 -23.95 23.64
CA LEU A 614 55.16 -23.51 22.34
C LEU A 614 55.13 -21.97 22.25
N LEU A 615 55.32 -21.38 21.05
CA LEU A 615 55.46 -19.92 20.86
C LEU A 615 54.33 -19.09 21.48
N PHE A 616 53.09 -19.59 21.46
CA PHE A 616 51.91 -18.88 21.97
C PHE A 616 51.46 -19.33 23.36
N GLU A 617 52.19 -20.22 24.04
CA GLU A 617 51.75 -20.88 25.28
C GLU A 617 51.46 -19.90 26.43
N ASN A 618 52.29 -18.85 26.56
CA ASN A 618 52.19 -17.85 27.62
C ASN A 618 51.59 -16.50 27.17
N ALA A 619 51.19 -16.39 25.90
CA ALA A 619 50.80 -15.11 25.28
C ALA A 619 49.28 -14.98 25.03
N ILE A 620 48.49 -16.03 25.25
CA ILE A 620 47.05 -16.03 24.96
C ILE A 620 46.25 -15.37 26.09
N ASN A 621 45.32 -14.50 25.71
CA ASN A 621 44.26 -13.97 26.54
C ASN A 621 42.92 -14.19 25.84
N ILE A 622 42.13 -15.16 26.30
CA ILE A 622 40.78 -15.37 25.78
C ILE A 622 39.86 -14.35 26.46
N PRO A 623 39.07 -13.56 25.72
CA PRO A 623 38.09 -12.66 26.31
C PRO A 623 37.11 -13.39 27.26
N ASP A 624 36.66 -12.70 28.32
CA ASP A 624 35.71 -13.28 29.28
C ASP A 624 34.43 -13.74 28.58
N ALA A 625 33.86 -14.87 29.01
CA ALA A 625 32.61 -15.43 28.49
C ALA A 625 31.40 -14.45 28.58
N GLU A 626 31.55 -13.38 29.36
CA GLU A 626 30.56 -12.32 29.55
C GLU A 626 30.55 -11.26 28.43
N ASP A 627 31.58 -11.19 27.56
CA ASP A 627 31.62 -10.24 26.44
C ASP A 627 30.72 -10.71 25.27
N ALA A 628 29.42 -10.55 25.46
CA ALA A 628 28.40 -10.96 24.50
C ALA A 628 28.59 -10.33 23.11
N ASP A 629 29.13 -9.11 23.04
CA ASP A 629 29.36 -8.41 21.78
C ASP A 629 30.53 -9.03 21.02
N PHE A 630 31.65 -9.32 21.69
CA PHE A 630 32.77 -10.03 21.06
C PHE A 630 32.32 -11.37 20.45
N TYR A 631 31.58 -12.19 21.21
CA TYR A 631 31.10 -13.48 20.70
C TYR A 631 30.03 -13.35 19.60
N LYS A 632 29.19 -12.31 19.63
CA LYS A 632 28.24 -12.00 18.54
C LYS A 632 28.99 -11.70 17.24
N GLN A 633 30.04 -10.87 17.32
CA GLN A 633 30.87 -10.56 16.15
C GLN A 633 31.69 -11.77 15.67
N LEU A 634 32.12 -12.62 16.60
CA LEU A 634 32.81 -13.87 16.28
C LEU A 634 31.90 -14.87 15.55
N ARG A 635 30.63 -15.03 15.98
CA ARG A 635 29.62 -15.83 15.27
C ARG A 635 29.36 -15.29 13.86
N ARG A 636 29.34 -13.97 13.70
CA ARG A 636 29.25 -13.32 12.39
C ARG A 636 30.45 -13.63 11.50
N LEU A 637 31.67 -13.53 12.03
CA LEU A 637 32.89 -13.88 11.28
C LEU A 637 32.87 -15.36 10.86
N GLN A 638 32.51 -16.27 11.79
CA GLN A 638 32.33 -17.69 11.49
C GLN A 638 31.34 -17.89 10.34
N THR A 639 30.22 -17.17 10.36
CA THR A 639 29.20 -17.20 9.31
C THR A 639 29.77 -16.75 7.97
N ILE A 640 30.51 -15.64 7.90
CA ILE A 640 31.13 -15.14 6.65
C ILE A 640 32.10 -16.19 6.09
N LEU A 641 32.94 -16.79 6.93
CA LEU A 641 33.97 -17.74 6.52
C LEU A 641 33.42 -19.12 6.11
N THR A 642 32.26 -19.52 6.64
CA THR A 642 31.69 -20.86 6.43
C THR A 642 30.43 -20.88 5.56
N SER A 643 29.83 -19.71 5.30
CA SER A 643 28.54 -19.60 4.60
C SER A 643 28.55 -20.25 3.22
N LYS A 644 27.55 -21.12 2.99
CA LYS A 644 27.24 -21.75 1.70
C LYS A 644 25.87 -21.29 1.22
N ASP A 645 25.41 -21.83 0.09
CA ASP A 645 24.13 -21.46 -0.57
C ASP A 645 22.86 -21.68 0.27
N SER A 646 22.93 -22.28 1.46
CA SER A 646 21.77 -22.52 2.34
C SER A 646 21.10 -21.24 2.86
N MET A 647 21.71 -20.06 2.66
CA MET A 647 21.24 -18.77 3.18
C MET A 647 20.42 -17.94 2.17
N HIS A 648 20.24 -18.41 0.93
CA HIS A 648 19.45 -17.70 -0.10
C HIS A 648 17.96 -17.52 0.28
N ASN A 649 17.48 -18.31 1.23
CA ASN A 649 16.09 -18.36 1.68
C ASN A 649 15.89 -17.71 3.07
N VAL A 650 16.80 -16.86 3.55
CA VAL A 650 16.61 -16.15 4.83
C VAL A 650 15.84 -14.83 4.60
N PRO A 651 14.79 -14.50 5.38
CA PRO A 651 14.19 -15.31 6.46
C PRO A 651 13.31 -16.43 5.91
N LEU A 652 13.12 -17.51 6.65
CA LEU A 652 12.34 -18.68 6.23
C LEU A 652 10.84 -18.41 6.16
N ASN A 653 10.31 -17.62 7.10
CA ASN A 653 8.88 -17.32 7.20
C ASN A 653 8.37 -16.53 5.98
N LEU A 654 7.25 -16.99 5.42
CA LEU A 654 6.66 -16.42 4.20
C LEU A 654 6.09 -15.01 4.44
N GLU A 655 5.51 -14.76 5.61
CA GLU A 655 4.94 -13.45 5.96
C GLU A 655 6.04 -12.40 6.14
N ALA A 656 7.16 -12.75 6.77
CA ALA A 656 8.35 -11.90 6.86
C ALA A 656 8.88 -11.54 5.46
N ARG A 657 9.03 -12.52 4.56
CA ARG A 657 9.43 -12.27 3.17
C ARG A 657 8.45 -11.36 2.45
N ARG A 658 7.14 -11.59 2.61
CA ARG A 658 6.10 -10.77 1.98
C ARG A 658 6.17 -9.33 2.45
N ARG A 659 6.33 -9.09 3.75
CA ARG A 659 6.42 -7.73 4.33
C ARG A 659 7.67 -7.00 3.89
N ILE A 660 8.83 -7.66 3.90
CA ILE A 660 10.08 -7.09 3.41
C ILE A 660 9.97 -6.77 1.92
N ALA A 661 9.46 -7.70 1.10
CA ALA A 661 9.26 -7.46 -0.32
C ALA A 661 8.28 -6.30 -0.59
N PHE A 662 7.19 -6.21 0.18
CA PHE A 662 6.22 -5.11 0.05
C PHE A 662 6.82 -3.77 0.44
N PHE A 663 7.56 -3.71 1.55
CA PHE A 663 8.29 -2.52 1.98
C PHE A 663 9.29 -2.07 0.90
N SER A 664 10.10 -3.01 0.40
CA SER A 664 11.08 -2.74 -0.64
C SER A 664 10.45 -2.28 -1.95
N ASN A 665 9.37 -2.92 -2.41
CA ASN A 665 8.63 -2.48 -3.59
C ASN A 665 8.12 -1.05 -3.41
N SER A 666 7.57 -0.73 -2.23
CA SER A 666 7.05 0.60 -1.91
C SER A 666 8.12 1.69 -2.02
N LEU A 667 9.37 1.41 -1.66
CA LEU A 667 10.48 2.35 -1.81
C LEU A 667 10.83 2.70 -3.25
N PHE A 668 10.49 1.87 -4.24
CA PHE A 668 10.72 2.15 -5.66
C PHE A 668 9.46 2.67 -6.38
N MET A 669 8.33 2.75 -5.67
CA MET A 669 7.08 3.34 -6.16
C MET A 669 7.20 4.85 -6.33
N ASN A 670 6.25 5.44 -7.06
CA ASN A 670 6.18 6.88 -7.21
C ASN A 670 5.57 7.51 -5.95
N MET A 671 6.41 7.93 -5.01
CA MET A 671 5.98 8.58 -3.76
C MET A 671 6.17 10.10 -3.82
N PRO A 672 5.26 10.90 -3.21
CA PRO A 672 5.51 12.32 -2.99
C PRO A 672 6.65 12.50 -1.99
N HIS A 673 7.39 13.61 -2.12
CA HIS A 673 8.46 13.93 -1.17
C HIS A 673 7.87 14.16 0.23
N ALA A 674 8.48 13.53 1.24
CA ALA A 674 8.07 13.69 2.62
C ALA A 674 8.44 15.09 3.15
N SER A 675 7.53 15.70 3.90
CA SER A 675 7.85 16.84 4.78
C SER A 675 8.33 16.32 6.13
N ASN A 676 9.09 17.13 6.88
CA ASN A 676 9.42 16.80 8.27
C ASN A 676 8.16 16.47 9.08
N VAL A 677 8.27 15.56 10.05
CA VAL A 677 7.14 15.10 10.86
C VAL A 677 6.42 16.27 11.54
N GLU A 678 7.15 17.28 12.00
CA GLU A 678 6.59 18.50 12.60
C GLU A 678 5.65 19.25 11.63
N LYS A 679 5.97 19.27 10.34
CA LYS A 679 5.19 19.97 9.30
C LYS A 679 4.13 19.10 8.64
N MET A 680 4.11 17.80 8.92
CA MET A 680 3.12 16.86 8.40
C MET A 680 1.69 17.24 8.86
N MET A 681 0.69 16.96 8.02
CA MET A 681 -0.71 17.02 8.43
C MET A 681 -1.02 15.91 9.44
N ALA A 682 -1.65 16.27 10.56
CA ALA A 682 -2.10 15.28 11.52
C ALA A 682 -3.25 14.45 10.94
N PHE A 683 -3.34 13.19 11.34
CA PHE A 683 -4.45 12.32 10.96
C PHE A 683 -4.90 11.45 12.14
N SER A 684 -6.19 11.14 12.14
CA SER A 684 -6.82 10.30 13.15
C SER A 684 -7.25 8.98 12.53
N VAL A 685 -7.04 7.88 13.22
CA VAL A 685 -7.61 6.57 12.84
C VAL A 685 -8.78 6.26 13.76
N LEU A 686 -9.90 5.82 13.18
CA LEU A 686 -11.10 5.43 13.89
C LEU A 686 -11.36 3.94 13.67
N THR A 687 -11.55 3.16 14.74
CA THR A 687 -11.90 1.74 14.65
C THR A 687 -13.21 1.45 15.39
N PRO A 688 -14.21 0.85 14.72
CA PRO A 688 -15.42 0.37 15.37
C PRO A 688 -15.13 -0.84 16.24
N TYR A 689 -15.69 -0.86 17.44
CA TYR A 689 -15.68 -2.02 18.32
C TYR A 689 -17.00 -2.09 19.09
N TYR A 690 -17.61 -3.27 19.19
CA TYR A 690 -18.86 -3.43 19.92
C TYR A 690 -18.68 -4.35 21.12
N ASP A 691 -18.54 -5.65 20.87
CA ASP A 691 -18.48 -6.70 21.90
C ASP A 691 -17.61 -7.88 21.44
N GLU A 692 -16.77 -7.69 20.41
CA GLU A 692 -15.86 -8.74 19.95
C GLU A 692 -14.80 -9.08 21.01
N ASP A 693 -14.22 -10.28 20.98
CA ASP A 693 -13.14 -10.60 21.92
C ASP A 693 -11.92 -9.68 21.72
N VAL A 694 -11.46 -9.06 22.82
CA VAL A 694 -10.30 -8.17 22.82
C VAL A 694 -9.02 -9.00 22.79
N LEU A 695 -8.96 -10.04 23.62
CA LEU A 695 -7.98 -11.12 23.64
C LEU A 695 -8.70 -12.46 23.78
N TYR A 696 -8.16 -13.51 23.18
CA TYR A 696 -8.66 -14.86 23.44
C TYR A 696 -8.56 -15.21 24.91
N LYS A 697 -9.62 -15.79 25.47
CA LYS A 697 -9.69 -16.27 26.85
C LYS A 697 -8.95 -17.60 26.98
N LYS A 698 -8.55 -17.97 28.21
CA LYS A 698 -7.88 -19.26 28.46
C LYS A 698 -8.72 -20.45 27.99
N GLY A 699 -10.01 -20.46 28.33
CA GLY A 699 -10.96 -21.50 27.89
C GLY A 699 -10.98 -21.65 26.37
N MET A 700 -11.18 -20.55 25.62
CA MET A 700 -11.20 -20.57 24.15
C MET A 700 -9.95 -21.16 23.47
N LEU A 701 -8.80 -21.16 24.16
CA LEU A 701 -7.56 -21.74 23.63
C LEU A 701 -7.41 -23.23 23.96
N GLN A 702 -8.01 -23.70 25.06
CA GLN A 702 -7.91 -25.09 25.54
C GLN A 702 -9.12 -25.94 25.17
N ASP A 703 -10.31 -25.34 25.18
CA ASP A 703 -11.57 -26.00 24.88
C ASP A 703 -11.53 -26.53 23.44
N GLU A 704 -11.85 -27.81 23.30
CA GLU A 704 -11.91 -28.49 22.02
C GLU A 704 -13.22 -28.14 21.29
N ASN A 705 -13.12 -27.87 19.99
CA ASN A 705 -14.30 -27.69 19.14
C ASN A 705 -15.01 -29.05 18.91
N GLU A 706 -16.12 -29.06 18.17
CA GLU A 706 -16.88 -30.27 17.83
C GLU A 706 -16.03 -31.39 17.19
N ASP A 707 -14.92 -31.02 16.54
CA ASP A 707 -13.94 -31.94 15.92
C ASP A 707 -12.82 -32.43 16.88
N GLY A 708 -12.86 -32.08 18.17
CA GLY A 708 -11.83 -32.48 19.14
C GLY A 708 -10.51 -31.69 19.04
N ILE A 709 -10.51 -30.54 18.35
CA ILE A 709 -9.32 -29.72 18.11
C ILE A 709 -9.43 -28.41 18.90
N SER A 710 -8.43 -28.11 19.72
CA SER A 710 -8.32 -26.83 20.42
C SER A 710 -7.81 -25.71 19.50
N THR A 711 -8.25 -24.47 19.74
CA THR A 711 -7.81 -23.30 18.94
C THR A 711 -6.29 -23.13 18.99
N LEU A 712 -5.65 -23.40 20.13
CA LEU A 712 -4.20 -23.30 20.26
C LEU A 712 -3.48 -24.34 19.39
N PHE A 713 -3.92 -25.61 19.43
CA PHE A 713 -3.32 -26.67 18.61
C PHE A 713 -3.40 -26.33 17.12
N TYR A 714 -4.56 -25.81 16.68
CA TYR A 714 -4.74 -25.36 15.30
C TYR A 714 -3.75 -24.24 14.92
N LEU A 715 -3.58 -23.22 15.77
CA LEU A 715 -2.64 -22.13 15.52
C LEU A 715 -1.19 -22.60 15.51
N GLN A 716 -0.80 -23.53 16.39
CA GLN A 716 0.53 -24.12 16.41
C GLN A 716 0.83 -24.89 15.13
N LYS A 717 -0.15 -25.60 14.56
CA LYS A 717 0.02 -26.35 13.31
C LYS A 717 0.07 -25.48 12.06
N ILE A 718 -0.68 -24.37 12.02
CA ILE A 718 -0.62 -23.43 10.90
C ILE A 718 0.65 -22.59 10.93
N TYR A 719 1.08 -22.17 12.12
CA TYR A 719 2.20 -21.27 12.33
C TYR A 719 3.34 -21.95 13.10
N GLU A 720 3.77 -23.13 12.64
CA GLU A 720 4.77 -23.96 13.33
C GLU A 720 6.13 -23.24 13.47
N ASP A 721 6.53 -22.52 12.43
CA ASP A 721 7.75 -21.72 12.42
C ASP A 721 7.68 -20.55 13.41
N GLU A 722 6.55 -19.83 13.45
CA GLU A 722 6.34 -18.72 14.37
C GLU A 722 6.18 -19.19 15.82
N TRP A 723 5.60 -20.38 16.03
CA TRP A 723 5.52 -21.00 17.36
C TRP A 723 6.90 -21.33 17.90
N ARG A 724 7.78 -21.91 17.08
CA ARG A 724 9.18 -22.17 17.47
C ARG A 724 9.90 -20.88 17.84
N ASN A 725 9.72 -19.81 17.08
CA ASN A 725 10.32 -18.50 17.36
C ASN A 725 9.74 -17.87 18.65
N PHE A 726 8.46 -18.10 18.95
CA PHE A 726 7.83 -17.68 20.19
C PHE A 726 8.43 -18.41 21.40
N ILE A 727 8.57 -19.74 21.33
CA ILE A 727 9.21 -20.54 22.40
C ILE A 727 10.66 -20.11 22.60
N GLU A 728 11.42 -19.90 21.52
CA GLU A 728 12.78 -19.35 21.59
C GLU A 728 12.82 -18.02 22.36
N ARG A 729 11.83 -17.14 22.14
CA ARG A 729 11.73 -15.86 22.85
C ARG A 729 11.39 -16.04 24.32
N MET A 730 10.44 -16.92 24.64
CA MET A 730 10.03 -17.18 26.02
C MET A 730 11.17 -17.78 26.84
N ARG A 731 11.96 -18.70 26.26
CA ARG A 731 13.17 -19.24 26.89
C ARG A 731 14.19 -18.15 27.21
N ARG A 732 14.43 -17.23 26.27
CA ARG A 732 15.31 -16.07 26.50
C ARG A 732 14.81 -15.16 27.62
N GLU A 733 13.49 -15.07 27.80
CA GLU A 733 12.87 -14.30 28.87
C GLU A 733 12.80 -15.05 30.22
N GLY A 734 13.49 -16.19 30.35
CA GLY A 734 13.65 -16.95 31.59
C GLY A 734 12.63 -18.07 31.81
N MET A 735 11.99 -18.58 30.76
CA MET A 735 11.12 -19.76 30.84
C MET A 735 11.97 -21.05 30.82
N ASP A 736 11.71 -21.95 31.77
CA ASP A 736 12.31 -23.28 31.82
C ASP A 736 11.74 -24.22 30.72
N ASP A 737 12.37 -25.38 30.49
CA ASP A 737 12.11 -26.22 29.32
C ASP A 737 10.74 -26.96 29.32
N ASP A 738 9.97 -26.90 30.41
CA ASP A 738 8.68 -27.58 30.53
C ASP A 738 7.54 -26.79 29.85
N GLU A 739 6.83 -27.41 28.90
CA GLU A 739 5.73 -26.78 28.14
C GLU A 739 4.55 -26.33 29.03
N ASP A 740 4.34 -26.99 30.16
CA ASP A 740 3.27 -26.66 31.13
C ASP A 740 3.53 -25.32 31.84
N ASP A 741 4.76 -24.82 31.85
CA ASP A 741 5.12 -23.57 32.53
C ASP A 741 4.71 -22.33 31.73
N ILE A 742 4.48 -22.46 30.42
CA ILE A 742 3.91 -21.39 29.59
C ILE A 742 2.55 -20.94 30.14
N TRP A 743 1.72 -21.88 30.60
CA TRP A 743 0.39 -21.60 31.14
C TRP A 743 0.43 -20.99 32.55
N ARG A 744 1.51 -21.21 33.30
CA ARG A 744 1.70 -20.72 34.67
C ARG A 744 2.38 -19.35 34.70
N GLU A 745 3.49 -19.22 33.97
CA GLU A 745 4.36 -18.04 34.05
C GLU A 745 4.08 -17.01 32.94
N LYS A 746 3.72 -17.47 31.73
CA LYS A 746 3.64 -16.64 30.51
C LYS A 746 2.25 -16.64 29.85
N LEU A 747 1.20 -16.89 30.62
CA LEU A 747 -0.19 -16.99 30.11
C LEU A 747 -0.61 -15.79 29.26
N ARG A 748 -0.26 -14.57 29.67
CA ARG A 748 -0.66 -13.35 28.95
C ARG A 748 0.05 -13.23 27.59
N ASP A 749 1.33 -13.62 27.52
CA ASP A 749 2.09 -13.62 26.27
C ASP A 749 1.56 -14.67 25.29
N LEU A 750 1.19 -15.85 25.78
CA LEU A 750 0.51 -16.88 24.99
C LEU A 750 -0.83 -16.38 24.42
N ARG A 751 -1.66 -15.76 25.28
CA ARG A 751 -2.95 -15.18 24.86
C ARG A 751 -2.77 -14.08 23.82
N LEU A 752 -1.76 -13.22 23.98
CA LEU A 752 -1.43 -12.19 23.00
C LEU A 752 -0.94 -12.80 21.68
N TRP A 753 -0.04 -13.79 21.73
CA TRP A 753 0.47 -14.48 20.56
C TRP A 753 -0.66 -15.10 19.73
N ALA A 754 -1.61 -15.77 20.38
CA ALA A 754 -2.79 -16.32 19.71
C ALA A 754 -3.72 -15.22 19.17
N SER A 755 -3.98 -14.17 19.97
CA SER A 755 -4.89 -13.08 19.61
C SER A 755 -4.40 -12.26 18.41
N TYR A 756 -3.08 -12.11 18.24
CA TYR A 756 -2.47 -11.44 17.09
C TYR A 756 -2.64 -12.21 15.78
N ARG A 757 -2.94 -13.51 15.83
CA ARG A 757 -3.23 -14.37 14.67
C ARG A 757 -4.73 -14.52 14.41
N GLY A 758 -5.56 -14.19 15.40
CA GLY A 758 -7.02 -14.11 15.30
C GLY A 758 -7.57 -12.80 14.72
N GLN A 759 -8.90 -12.61 14.81
CA GLN A 759 -9.60 -11.37 14.44
C GLN A 759 -10.01 -10.58 15.70
N THR A 760 -9.03 -10.26 16.55
CA THR A 760 -9.28 -9.59 17.84
C THR A 760 -8.99 -8.09 17.77
N LEU A 761 -9.53 -7.32 18.73
CA LEU A 761 -9.20 -5.89 18.86
C LEU A 761 -7.69 -5.67 19.10
N SER A 762 -7.05 -6.54 19.90
CA SER A 762 -5.62 -6.41 20.20
C SER A 762 -4.73 -6.44 18.95
N ARG A 763 -5.06 -7.26 17.94
CA ARG A 763 -4.37 -7.31 16.64
C ARG A 763 -4.51 -6.00 15.88
N THR A 764 -5.72 -5.48 15.79
CA THR A 764 -6.00 -4.21 15.09
C THR A 764 -5.27 -3.07 15.76
N VAL A 765 -5.32 -3.00 17.09
CA VAL A 765 -4.60 -1.98 17.86
C VAL A 765 -3.10 -2.07 17.65
N ARG A 766 -2.51 -3.28 17.72
CA ARG A 766 -1.08 -3.48 17.44
C ARG A 766 -0.68 -2.94 16.06
N GLY A 767 -1.46 -3.27 15.02
CA GLY A 767 -1.19 -2.84 13.65
C GLY A 767 -1.27 -1.32 13.47
N MET A 768 -2.32 -0.68 14.00
CA MET A 768 -2.48 0.78 13.89
C MET A 768 -1.41 1.54 14.70
N MET A 769 -0.92 0.96 15.80
CA MET A 769 0.13 1.57 16.61
C MET A 769 1.52 1.56 15.93
N TYR A 770 1.71 0.84 14.82
CA TYR A 770 2.92 0.95 14.01
C TYR A 770 3.08 2.33 13.36
N TYR A 771 1.99 3.05 13.07
CA TYR A 771 2.08 4.45 12.64
C TYR A 771 2.73 5.32 13.71
N TYR A 772 2.33 5.16 14.98
CA TYR A 772 2.93 5.87 16.09
C TYR A 772 4.41 5.54 16.27
N ARG A 773 4.79 4.24 16.20
CA ARG A 773 6.20 3.82 16.29
C ARG A 773 7.04 4.39 15.13
N ALA A 774 6.51 4.35 13.91
CA ALA A 774 7.18 4.91 12.73
C ALA A 774 7.35 6.44 12.81
N LEU A 775 6.34 7.17 13.26
CA LEU A 775 6.44 8.63 13.41
C LEU A 775 7.44 9.05 14.48
N LYS A 776 7.56 8.29 15.59
CA LYS A 776 8.62 8.52 16.58
C LYS A 776 10.00 8.35 15.96
N MET A 777 10.20 7.28 15.20
CA MET A 777 11.46 7.00 14.52
C MET A 777 11.81 8.10 13.50
N LEU A 778 10.86 8.50 12.66
CA LEU A 778 11.06 9.57 11.68
C LEU A 778 11.32 10.92 12.36
N SER A 779 10.62 11.24 13.46
CA SER A 779 10.88 12.47 14.22
C SER A 779 12.26 12.50 14.85
N PHE A 780 12.78 11.35 15.28
CA PHE A 780 14.16 11.24 15.74
C PHE A 780 15.13 11.49 14.58
N LEU A 781 14.94 10.85 13.43
CA LEU A 781 15.82 11.02 12.26
C LEU A 781 15.82 12.45 11.69
N ASP A 782 14.67 13.14 11.75
CA ASP A 782 14.53 14.54 11.32
C ASP A 782 15.29 15.52 12.24
N SER A 783 15.46 15.16 13.53
CA SER A 783 16.05 16.05 14.55
C SER A 783 17.48 15.68 14.96
N ALA A 784 17.91 14.43 14.71
CA ALA A 784 19.21 13.95 15.12
C ALA A 784 20.34 14.53 14.25
N SER A 785 21.34 15.14 14.90
CA SER A 785 22.56 15.56 14.23
C SER A 785 23.39 14.35 13.78
N GLU A 786 24.30 14.56 12.82
CA GLU A 786 25.22 13.49 12.37
C GLU A 786 26.04 12.90 13.53
N MET A 787 26.37 13.74 14.52
CA MET A 787 27.12 13.34 15.71
C MET A 787 26.24 12.53 16.68
N ASP A 788 24.98 12.94 16.89
CA ASP A 788 24.03 12.17 17.71
C ASP A 788 23.80 10.77 17.15
N ILE A 789 23.71 10.63 15.82
CA ILE A 789 23.51 9.33 15.16
C ILE A 789 24.73 8.42 15.38
N ARG A 790 25.95 8.95 15.19
CA ARG A 790 27.18 8.17 15.38
C ARG A 790 27.40 7.75 16.83
N MET A 791 27.29 8.70 17.76
CA MET A 791 27.44 8.44 19.19
C MET A 791 26.34 7.50 19.69
N GLY A 792 25.08 7.73 19.30
CA GLY A 792 23.96 6.88 19.70
C GLY A 792 24.10 5.42 19.22
N THR A 793 24.65 5.20 18.03
CA THR A 793 24.89 3.83 17.54
C THR A 793 26.01 3.13 18.33
N GLN A 794 27.02 3.88 18.80
CA GLN A 794 28.08 3.35 19.67
C GLN A 794 27.55 3.08 21.09
N GLU A 795 26.72 3.98 21.62
CA GLU A 795 26.05 3.80 22.92
C GLU A 795 25.15 2.56 22.92
N ILE A 796 24.35 2.34 21.87
CA ILE A 796 23.55 1.12 21.71
C ILE A 796 24.42 -0.14 21.76
N ALA A 797 25.58 -0.12 21.09
CA ALA A 797 26.51 -1.24 21.12
C ALA A 797 27.04 -1.47 22.55
N THR A 798 27.44 -0.42 23.26
CA THR A 798 27.97 -0.54 24.63
C THR A 798 26.90 -0.89 25.69
N HIS A 799 25.66 -0.46 25.51
CA HIS A 799 24.57 -0.75 26.45
C HIS A 799 24.09 -2.21 26.39
N HIS A 800 24.24 -2.88 25.25
CA HIS A 800 24.04 -4.32 25.15
C HIS A 800 24.99 -5.11 26.08
N SER A 801 26.22 -4.62 26.28
CA SER A 801 27.20 -5.17 27.23
C SER A 801 26.82 -4.97 28.72
N LEU A 802 26.21 -3.84 29.08
CA LEU A 802 25.89 -3.49 30.48
C LEU A 802 24.64 -4.17 31.04
N ASN A 803 23.70 -4.60 30.19
CA ASN A 803 22.41 -5.13 30.63
C ASN A 803 22.50 -6.50 31.35
N ASN A 804 23.67 -7.15 31.34
CA ASN A 804 23.94 -8.36 32.12
C ASN A 804 24.65 -8.11 33.45
N ARG A 805 25.23 -6.92 33.70
CA ARG A 805 26.07 -6.68 34.88
C ARG A 805 25.39 -5.99 36.07
N ASN A 806 24.28 -5.26 35.89
CA ASN A 806 23.63 -4.55 37.00
C ASN A 806 22.10 -4.59 36.91
N ARG A 807 21.47 -5.56 37.58
CA ARG A 807 20.02 -5.49 37.89
C ARG A 807 19.69 -4.47 38.98
N ASP A 808 20.67 -4.04 39.78
CA ASP A 808 20.46 -3.18 40.95
C ASP A 808 21.45 -2.00 41.00
N ALA A 809 21.28 -1.00 40.15
CA ALA A 809 21.57 0.42 40.45
C ALA A 809 21.50 1.25 39.16
N ILE A 810 20.49 2.11 39.06
CA ILE A 810 20.42 3.42 38.40
C ILE A 810 18.94 3.69 38.12
N LYS A 811 18.36 4.60 38.91
CA LYS A 811 17.03 5.17 38.71
C LYS A 811 17.08 6.12 37.50
N LEU A 812 16.78 5.57 36.32
CA LEU A 812 16.40 6.33 35.13
C LEU A 812 14.96 6.86 35.32
N PRO A 813 14.55 8.02 34.75
CA PRO A 813 13.19 8.52 34.90
C PRO A 813 12.19 7.54 34.29
N THR A 814 11.35 6.95 35.14
CA THR A 814 10.10 6.21 34.86
C THR A 814 9.79 5.84 33.40
N ALA A 815 10.56 4.90 32.87
CA ALA A 815 10.17 4.01 31.77
C ALA A 815 10.80 2.63 32.03
N LYS A 816 10.37 1.95 33.10
CA LYS A 816 10.84 0.59 33.41
C LYS A 816 9.69 -0.34 33.79
N LYS A 817 9.80 -1.54 33.20
CA LYS A 817 9.01 -2.78 33.36
C LYS A 817 7.77 -2.92 32.48
N PHE A 818 7.93 -3.29 31.19
CA PHE A 818 7.09 -4.30 30.52
C PHE A 818 7.84 -4.94 29.33
N ASN A 819 7.69 -6.25 29.20
CA ASN A 819 8.49 -7.23 28.43
C ASN A 819 8.38 -7.12 26.89
N ARG A 820 8.73 -5.98 26.30
CA ARG A 820 9.09 -5.90 24.88
C ARG A 820 10.58 -5.65 24.80
N ALA A 821 11.30 -6.35 23.92
CA ALA A 821 12.70 -6.06 23.66
C ALA A 821 12.82 -4.55 23.42
N VAL A 822 13.45 -3.83 24.36
CA VAL A 822 13.55 -2.37 24.27
C VAL A 822 14.39 -2.09 23.04
N SER A 823 13.75 -1.58 22.00
CA SER A 823 14.43 -1.07 20.81
C SER A 823 15.57 -0.17 21.28
N GLY A 824 16.82 -0.49 20.89
CA GLY A 824 17.99 0.29 21.29
C GLY A 824 17.86 1.77 20.88
N VAL A 825 17.12 2.03 19.80
CA VAL A 825 16.83 3.39 19.32
C VAL A 825 15.92 4.17 20.28
N SER A 826 15.05 3.50 21.03
CA SER A 826 14.20 4.18 22.02
C SER A 826 15.00 4.79 23.18
N LEU A 827 16.22 4.33 23.43
CA LEU A 827 17.16 4.93 24.38
C LEU A 827 17.73 6.27 23.87
N LEU A 828 17.70 6.50 22.56
CA LEU A 828 18.23 7.71 21.92
C LEU A 828 17.22 8.87 21.88
N PHE A 829 15.97 8.63 22.24
CA PHE A 829 14.92 9.65 22.19
C PHE A 829 15.11 10.68 23.31
N LYS A 830 15.10 11.97 22.94
CA LYS A 830 15.30 13.09 23.89
C LYS A 830 13.98 13.60 24.49
N GLY A 831 12.84 13.09 24.02
CA GLY A 831 11.50 13.32 24.58
C GLY A 831 10.58 14.14 23.67
N HIS A 832 11.13 15.01 22.80
CA HIS A 832 10.33 15.81 21.86
C HIS A 832 9.66 14.96 20.77
N GLU A 833 10.24 13.81 20.43
CA GLU A 833 9.74 12.87 19.43
C GLU A 833 8.36 12.31 19.81
N TYR A 834 8.14 12.07 21.11
CA TYR A 834 6.85 11.62 21.65
C TYR A 834 5.78 12.69 21.46
N GLY A 835 6.12 13.96 21.73
CA GLY A 835 5.21 15.09 21.56
C GLY A 835 4.79 15.25 20.10
N PHE A 836 5.75 15.25 19.17
CA PHE A 836 5.44 15.35 17.74
C PHE A 836 4.60 14.17 17.25
N ALA A 837 4.97 12.93 17.59
CA ALA A 837 4.20 11.76 17.16
C ALA A 837 2.75 11.79 17.69
N LEU A 838 2.53 12.17 18.97
CA LEU A 838 1.18 12.28 19.55
C LEU A 838 0.36 13.44 18.96
N MET A 839 0.99 14.54 18.57
CA MET A 839 0.31 15.64 17.88
C MET A 839 -0.12 15.27 16.45
N LYS A 840 0.63 14.38 15.79
CA LYS A 840 0.38 14.00 14.39
C LYS A 840 -0.50 12.77 14.23
N PHE A 841 -0.51 11.86 15.20
CA PHE A 841 -1.29 10.64 15.13
C PHE A 841 -2.12 10.42 16.39
N THR A 842 -3.42 10.28 16.21
CA THR A 842 -4.35 9.89 17.27
C THR A 842 -5.14 8.67 16.82
N TYR A 843 -5.22 7.66 17.68
CA TYR A 843 -5.99 6.46 17.38
C TYR A 843 -7.18 6.33 18.33
N VAL A 844 -8.40 6.34 17.81
CA VAL A 844 -9.65 6.26 18.56
C VAL A 844 -10.35 4.94 18.28
N VAL A 845 -10.60 4.15 19.33
CA VAL A 845 -11.43 2.94 19.25
C VAL A 845 -12.79 3.23 19.89
N THR A 846 -13.87 2.92 19.19
CA THR A 846 -15.23 3.30 19.58
C THR A 846 -15.92 2.17 20.34
N CYS A 847 -15.46 1.87 21.56
CA CYS A 847 -16.00 0.82 22.41
C CYS A 847 -17.32 1.22 23.10
N GLN A 848 -18.44 1.15 22.38
CA GLN A 848 -19.75 1.60 22.90
C GLN A 848 -20.10 1.04 24.28
N LEU A 849 -19.86 -0.25 24.51
CA LEU A 849 -20.25 -0.96 25.73
C LEU A 849 -19.25 -0.82 26.88
N TYR A 850 -18.08 -0.19 26.66
CA TYR A 850 -16.99 -0.17 27.63
C TYR A 850 -17.40 0.41 28.99
N GLY A 851 -18.21 1.46 29.02
CA GLY A 851 -18.72 2.05 30.27
C GLY A 851 -19.52 1.05 31.11
N ARG A 852 -20.42 0.28 30.48
CA ARG A 852 -21.21 -0.76 31.15
C ARG A 852 -20.35 -1.96 31.55
N GLN A 853 -19.45 -2.40 30.68
CA GLN A 853 -18.51 -3.51 30.96
C GLN A 853 -17.61 -3.17 32.16
N LYS A 854 -17.16 -1.91 32.25
CA LYS A 854 -16.37 -1.39 33.37
C LYS A 854 -17.17 -1.35 34.68
N ALA A 855 -18.41 -0.88 34.64
CA ALA A 855 -19.28 -0.86 35.81
C ALA A 855 -19.59 -2.27 36.35
N LYS A 856 -19.66 -3.28 35.47
CA LYS A 856 -19.88 -4.69 35.81
C LYS A 856 -18.61 -5.46 36.20
N GLY A 857 -17.42 -4.89 35.98
CA GLY A 857 -16.15 -5.60 36.20
C GLY A 857 -15.90 -6.75 35.22
N GLU A 858 -16.33 -6.61 33.97
CA GLU A 858 -16.12 -7.65 32.94
C GLU A 858 -14.66 -7.70 32.45
N SER A 859 -14.18 -8.89 32.07
CA SER A 859 -12.81 -9.09 31.58
C SER A 859 -12.46 -8.21 30.36
N HIS A 860 -13.43 -7.92 29.48
CA HIS A 860 -13.24 -7.05 28.32
C HIS A 860 -12.74 -5.65 28.72
N ALA A 861 -13.26 -5.10 29.82
CA ALA A 861 -12.88 -3.77 30.28
C ALA A 861 -11.43 -3.74 30.80
N GLU A 862 -10.99 -4.79 31.49
CA GLU A 862 -9.61 -4.93 31.95
C GLU A 862 -8.63 -5.07 30.76
N GLU A 863 -9.03 -5.80 29.73
CA GLU A 863 -8.23 -6.00 28.52
C GLU A 863 -8.12 -4.73 27.69
N ILE A 864 -9.21 -3.97 27.54
CA ILE A 864 -9.20 -2.64 26.90
C ILE A 864 -8.32 -1.67 27.69
N LEU A 865 -8.40 -1.68 29.02
CA LEU A 865 -7.53 -0.88 29.88
C LEU A 865 -6.06 -1.27 29.70
N PHE A 866 -5.74 -2.56 29.60
CA PHE A 866 -4.39 -3.05 29.31
C PHE A 866 -3.89 -2.55 27.95
N LEU A 867 -4.74 -2.53 26.91
CA LEU A 867 -4.37 -1.97 25.62
C LEU A 867 -4.09 -0.46 25.71
N MET A 868 -4.87 0.31 26.47
CA MET A 868 -4.61 1.74 26.70
C MET A 868 -3.31 1.97 27.48
N LYS A 869 -3.02 1.13 28.48
CA LYS A 869 -1.76 1.18 29.25
C LYS A 869 -0.53 0.94 28.37
N ASN A 870 -0.63 0.08 27.37
CA ASN A 870 0.52 -0.27 26.52
C ASN A 870 0.68 0.61 25.29
N ASN A 871 -0.31 1.47 24.98
CA ASN A 871 -0.36 2.24 23.75
C ASN A 871 -0.71 3.71 24.04
N GLU A 872 0.29 4.58 24.06
CA GLU A 872 0.14 5.99 24.46
C GLU A 872 -0.77 6.82 23.54
N ALA A 873 -0.78 6.52 22.24
CA ALA A 873 -1.61 7.21 21.25
C ALA A 873 -3.07 6.69 21.18
N LEU A 874 -3.36 5.59 21.88
CA LEU A 874 -4.70 4.99 21.91
C LEU A 874 -5.65 5.80 22.80
N ARG A 875 -6.85 6.03 22.28
CA ARG A 875 -7.99 6.65 22.96
C ARG A 875 -9.19 5.73 22.80
N VAL A 876 -10.02 5.64 23.84
CA VAL A 876 -11.26 4.86 23.80
C VAL A 876 -12.43 5.81 23.93
N ALA A 877 -13.36 5.72 22.99
CA ALA A 877 -14.63 6.41 23.04
C ALA A 877 -15.74 5.40 23.39
N TYR A 878 -16.59 5.72 24.35
CA TYR A 878 -17.71 4.86 24.76
C TYR A 878 -18.98 5.66 25.01
N VAL A 879 -20.09 4.95 25.10
CA VAL A 879 -21.39 5.54 25.45
C VAL A 879 -21.66 5.29 26.92
N ASP A 880 -21.80 6.36 27.67
CA ASP A 880 -22.20 6.33 29.08
C ASP A 880 -23.69 6.62 29.21
N GLU A 881 -24.37 5.84 30.05
CA GLU A 881 -25.81 5.93 30.27
C GLU A 881 -26.05 6.29 31.73
N VAL A 882 -26.62 7.47 31.96
CA VAL A 882 -26.90 8.00 33.29
C VAL A 882 -28.41 7.98 33.50
N GLU A 883 -28.86 7.17 34.46
CA GLU A 883 -30.27 7.11 34.88
C GLU A 883 -30.60 8.29 35.81
N LEU A 884 -31.52 9.16 35.41
CA LEU A 884 -31.96 10.32 36.22
C LEU A 884 -33.20 10.03 37.09
N GLY A 885 -33.74 8.82 37.03
CA GLY A 885 -35.00 8.42 37.67
C GLY A 885 -36.24 8.78 36.82
N ARG A 886 -37.36 8.09 37.07
CA ARG A 886 -38.62 8.15 36.28
C ARG A 886 -38.47 7.86 34.78
N ASN A 887 -37.75 6.78 34.43
CA ASN A 887 -37.57 6.27 33.06
C ASN A 887 -36.85 7.21 32.08
N GLU A 888 -36.19 8.27 32.55
CA GLU A 888 -35.35 9.14 31.72
C GLU A 888 -33.87 8.72 31.83
N VAL A 889 -33.30 8.28 30.70
CA VAL A 889 -31.88 7.94 30.56
C VAL A 889 -31.21 9.00 29.70
N GLU A 890 -30.14 9.59 30.21
CA GLU A 890 -29.27 10.48 29.44
C GLU A 890 -28.08 9.71 28.89
N TYR A 891 -27.80 9.94 27.60
CA TYR A 891 -26.70 9.30 26.88
C TYR A 891 -25.56 10.30 26.71
N TYR A 892 -24.34 9.87 26.98
CA TYR A 892 -23.12 10.67 26.82
C TYR A 892 -22.12 9.91 25.96
N SER A 893 -21.45 10.61 25.04
CA SER A 893 -20.25 10.12 24.38
C SER A 893 -19.04 10.59 25.19
N VAL A 894 -18.24 9.65 25.69
CA VAL A 894 -17.10 9.93 26.57
C VAL A 894 -15.81 9.46 25.90
N LEU A 895 -14.79 10.31 25.88
CA LEU A 895 -13.45 9.98 25.39
C LEU A 895 -12.49 9.84 26.58
N VAL A 896 -11.82 8.70 26.68
CA VAL A 896 -10.84 8.41 27.73
C VAL A 896 -9.46 8.09 27.16
N LYS A 897 -8.44 8.34 27.99
CA LYS A 897 -7.06 7.89 27.79
C LYS A 897 -6.48 7.33 29.08
N TYR A 898 -5.46 6.50 28.95
CA TYR A 898 -4.59 6.20 30.08
C TYR A 898 -3.49 7.26 30.19
N ASP A 899 -3.39 7.91 31.35
CA ASP A 899 -2.31 8.84 31.64
C ASP A 899 -1.17 8.09 32.35
N GLN A 900 -0.01 8.03 31.68
CA GLN A 900 1.15 7.32 32.20
C GLN A 900 1.78 8.01 33.41
N GLN A 901 1.66 9.33 33.54
CA GLN A 901 2.23 10.06 34.67
C GLN A 901 1.35 9.86 35.91
N LEU A 902 0.03 9.93 35.72
CA LEU A 902 -0.94 9.75 36.81
C LEU A 902 -1.27 8.28 37.10
N GLN A 903 -0.79 7.34 36.27
CA GLN A 903 -1.06 5.89 36.36
C GLN A 903 -2.55 5.56 36.49
N ARG A 904 -3.40 6.33 35.80
CA ARG A 904 -4.86 6.15 35.83
C ARG A 904 -5.50 6.54 34.51
N GLU A 905 -6.70 6.03 34.30
CA GLU A 905 -7.58 6.47 33.23
C GLU A 905 -8.10 7.89 33.51
N VAL A 906 -8.11 8.73 32.49
CA VAL A 906 -8.56 10.12 32.56
C VAL A 906 -9.58 10.36 31.46
N GLU A 907 -10.73 10.91 31.85
CA GLU A 907 -11.73 11.44 30.93
C GLU A 907 -11.22 12.74 30.30
N ILE A 908 -11.18 12.78 28.97
CA ILE A 908 -10.76 13.96 28.20
C ILE A 908 -11.98 14.83 27.88
N TYR A 909 -13.03 14.21 27.35
CA TYR A 909 -14.24 14.88 26.90
C TYR A 909 -15.48 14.06 27.26
N ARG A 910 -16.57 14.77 27.56
CA ARG A 910 -17.90 14.22 27.82
C ARG A 910 -18.93 15.06 27.09
N ILE A 911 -19.63 14.48 26.12
CA ILE A 911 -20.57 15.19 25.26
C ILE A 911 -21.94 14.52 25.34
N ARG A 912 -22.98 15.27 25.66
CA ARG A 912 -24.35 14.75 25.74
C ARG A 912 -24.89 14.41 24.34
N LEU A 913 -25.44 13.21 24.21
CA LEU A 913 -26.09 12.71 23.00
C LEU A 913 -27.61 12.96 23.04
N PRO A 914 -28.28 13.06 21.88
CA PRO A 914 -29.70 13.39 21.80
C PRO A 914 -30.65 12.25 22.17
N GLY A 915 -30.15 11.02 22.33
CA GLY A 915 -30.94 9.82 22.64
C GLY A 915 -30.11 8.54 22.51
N PRO A 916 -30.73 7.35 22.63
CA PRO A 916 -30.05 6.07 22.47
C PRO A 916 -29.47 5.95 21.06
N LEU A 917 -28.15 5.84 20.97
CA LEU A 917 -27.45 5.75 19.69
C LEU A 917 -27.22 4.27 19.30
N LYS A 918 -28.30 3.51 19.10
CA LYS A 918 -28.23 2.26 18.30
C LYS A 918 -28.57 2.61 16.85
N LEU A 919 -27.58 3.13 16.14
CA LEU A 919 -27.70 3.31 14.70
C LEU A 919 -27.43 1.94 14.08
N GLY A 920 -28.50 1.17 13.81
CA GLY A 920 -28.50 -0.07 13.03
C GLY A 920 -27.77 -1.29 13.60
N GLU A 921 -27.68 -2.33 12.77
CA GLU A 921 -27.21 -3.69 13.11
C GLU A 921 -25.72 -3.91 12.72
N GLY A 922 -25.06 -2.91 12.12
CA GLY A 922 -23.73 -3.06 11.51
C GLY A 922 -22.57 -2.41 12.28
N LYS A 923 -21.38 -3.02 12.20
CA LYS A 923 -20.11 -2.45 12.70
C LYS A 923 -19.81 -1.00 12.27
N PRO A 924 -20.12 -0.53 11.04
CA PRO A 924 -19.78 0.84 10.61
C PRO A 924 -20.51 1.93 11.40
N GLU A 925 -21.75 1.65 11.82
CA GLU A 925 -22.62 2.65 12.43
C GLU A 925 -22.28 2.88 13.92
N ASN A 926 -21.52 1.97 14.52
CA ASN A 926 -21.07 2.07 15.90
C ASN A 926 -20.08 3.23 16.15
N GLN A 927 -19.46 3.75 15.09
CA GLN A 927 -18.44 4.80 15.15
C GLN A 927 -19.02 6.21 15.30
N ASN A 928 -20.31 6.40 14.98
CA ASN A 928 -20.91 7.72 14.81
C ASN A 928 -20.81 8.60 16.06
N HIS A 929 -20.90 8.01 17.26
CA HIS A 929 -20.78 8.74 18.53
C HIS A 929 -19.37 9.33 18.76
N ALA A 930 -18.34 8.76 18.14
CA ALA A 930 -16.95 9.10 18.36
C ALA A 930 -16.35 9.98 17.26
N ILE A 931 -17.06 10.21 16.15
CA ILE A 931 -16.60 11.09 15.05
C ILE A 931 -16.26 12.50 15.55
N ILE A 932 -16.99 12.99 16.54
CA ILE A 932 -16.74 14.29 17.19
C ILE A 932 -15.36 14.40 17.86
N PHE A 933 -14.72 13.26 18.17
CA PHE A 933 -13.38 13.20 18.74
C PHE A 933 -12.29 13.03 17.69
N THR A 934 -12.67 12.83 16.43
CA THR A 934 -11.75 12.76 15.29
C THR A 934 -11.65 14.12 14.60
N ARG A 935 -10.47 14.42 14.06
CA ARG A 935 -10.21 15.59 13.22
C ARG A 935 -9.72 15.16 11.85
#